data_AF-K3W2E1-F1
#
_entry.id   AF-K3W2E1-F1
#
_cell.length_a   1.000
_cell.length_b   1.000
_cell.length_c   1.000
_cell.angle_alpha   90.00
_cell.angle_beta   90.00
_cell.angle_gamma   90.00
#
_symmetry.space_group_name_H-M   'P 1'
#
loop_
_entity.id
_entity.type
_entity.pdbx_description
1 polymer ?
#
loop_
_entity_poly.entity_id
_entity_poly.type
_entity_poly.pdbx_seq_one_letter_code
_entity_poly.pdbx_strand_id
1 'polypeptide(L)'
;MPRGRRGCWTCRIRHRRCDESSPECKECSTRSITCHGYDIDPPQWMSNDKLLQEELRRIKGAVKENFRRVKTIQNRQLARLTAEETQASRAKPSSQSLGDQVPNPTPVGSSTTNTIFKEAQYLVHYLDYIFPIQYAFYVDAPHQGGRGWLFFLLERNAPLRNAALTLSAFHQHTLSPYHTESQEDELLKYHTKALQELRHVVRHRDVGASADNIEEWLKFLAGGMFLISFEVFQGGTNHWQAHFNALVSVIQNLTSSDFDFDASDPSSSDFDFQRGMNTAQKFLLSNLVWIDILAPLATGTAPKLPYHDWLNAGKIDMSRVMGCSNCIMIAIGDMMALSSEASTLDGDDLGIAIRGLEKRIMGGIDAALDGASSLTPTNRSVTHLFATAALVQLYTIASENGISSPDPHTAVSRVIEVLNHLPPHISLRATPWPLCVAGSMALPPNEQYFDDLFKKLMDNAEAGFTNCVSVATKILQYFPQLEKHHFAADALWRDTYVLTSTIRTFYYDDSVAAEWHILINSHGLSRASTVLGSAKVISPGDGIAWVDCTFTFESLTPAINCSDILSLVPSPDGSWNIWVLRTILEQVTMVQRSRTFVLPAELIEERYVIIYNDKIPSEVSDRAMFSHPVSIARHLSSGAFHAMTRPQPERYEALERAGFKVDPFGDIQDAVNIRLGGHYINVGTSAKIGKKLV
;
A
#
# COMPACT_ATOMS: atom_id res chain seq x y z
N MET A 1 -18.76 -17.51 -19.18
CA MET A 1 -18.43 -18.52 -20.22
C MET A 1 -19.17 -19.83 -19.94
N PRO A 2 -19.73 -20.53 -20.96
CA PRO A 2 -20.43 -21.80 -20.78
C PRO A 2 -19.46 -22.94 -20.40
N ARG A 3 -19.86 -23.83 -19.50
CA ARG A 3 -19.05 -24.97 -19.02
C ARG A 3 -18.79 -25.96 -20.17
N GLY A 4 -17.52 -26.19 -20.50
CA GLY A 4 -17.11 -27.12 -21.56
C GLY A 4 -17.59 -28.55 -21.32
N ARG A 5 -18.13 -29.20 -22.35
CA ARG A 5 -18.61 -30.60 -22.35
C ARG A 5 -17.48 -31.66 -22.30
N ARG A 6 -16.21 -31.26 -22.15
CA ARG A 6 -15.02 -32.11 -22.36
C ARG A 6 -14.31 -32.61 -21.10
N GLY A 7 -14.83 -32.32 -19.90
CA GLY A 7 -14.23 -32.81 -18.65
C GLY A 7 -14.44 -34.32 -18.42
N CYS A 8 -13.59 -34.93 -17.58
CA CYS A 8 -13.72 -36.35 -17.24
C CYS A 8 -15.06 -36.68 -16.57
N TRP A 9 -15.52 -37.92 -16.70
CA TRP A 9 -16.83 -38.33 -16.19
C TRP A 9 -16.97 -38.11 -14.67
N THR A 10 -15.90 -38.34 -13.91
CA THR A 10 -15.85 -38.07 -12.46
C THR A 10 -16.03 -36.59 -12.13
N CYS A 11 -15.40 -35.67 -12.87
CA CYS A 11 -15.55 -34.22 -12.63
C CYS A 11 -16.91 -33.70 -13.09
N ARG A 12 -17.48 -34.28 -14.15
CA ARG A 12 -18.81 -33.92 -14.66
C ARG A 12 -19.90 -34.19 -13.63
N ILE A 13 -19.96 -35.39 -13.04
CA ILE A 13 -20.97 -35.71 -12.02
C ILE A 13 -20.77 -34.95 -10.70
N ARG A 14 -19.54 -34.52 -10.41
CA ARG A 14 -19.22 -33.69 -9.22
C ARG A 14 -19.43 -32.20 -9.46
N HIS A 15 -19.81 -31.79 -10.68
CA HIS A 15 -19.89 -30.39 -11.11
C HIS A 15 -18.61 -29.58 -10.82
N ARG A 16 -17.43 -30.18 -11.05
CA ARG A 16 -16.11 -29.54 -10.87
C ARG A 16 -15.46 -29.24 -12.22
N ARG A 17 -14.70 -28.15 -12.29
CA ARG A 17 -13.89 -27.80 -13.48
C ARG A 17 -12.79 -28.86 -13.64
N CYS A 18 -12.71 -29.46 -14.81
CA CYS A 18 -11.68 -30.44 -15.14
C CYS A 18 -10.55 -29.73 -15.90
N ASP A 19 -9.32 -30.12 -15.63
CA ASP A 19 -8.10 -29.64 -16.30
C ASP A 19 -7.74 -30.47 -17.54
N GLU A 20 -8.51 -31.53 -17.84
CA GLU A 20 -8.40 -32.35 -19.05
C GLU A 20 -7.03 -33.03 -19.24
N SER A 21 -6.22 -33.18 -18.17
CA SER A 21 -4.95 -33.91 -18.23
C SER A 21 -5.15 -35.42 -18.39
N SER A 22 -4.30 -36.06 -19.19
CA SER A 22 -4.29 -37.50 -19.47
C SER A 22 -3.04 -38.15 -18.83
N PRO A 23 -3.12 -39.36 -18.22
CA PRO A 23 -4.26 -40.29 -18.17
C PRO A 23 -5.32 -39.96 -17.11
N GLU A 24 -5.02 -39.13 -16.11
CA GLU A 24 -5.97 -38.69 -15.07
C GLU A 24 -5.92 -37.17 -14.87
N CYS A 25 -7.06 -36.57 -14.52
CA CYS A 25 -7.16 -35.14 -14.23
C CYS A 25 -6.58 -34.78 -12.85
N LYS A 26 -5.92 -33.63 -12.70
CA LYS A 26 -5.35 -33.19 -11.40
C LYS A 26 -6.40 -33.08 -10.31
N GLU A 27 -7.62 -32.71 -10.68
CA GLU A 27 -8.75 -32.57 -9.75
C GLU A 27 -9.13 -33.91 -9.08
N CYS A 28 -8.96 -35.03 -9.79
CA CYS A 28 -9.21 -36.39 -9.28
C CYS A 28 -7.97 -36.99 -8.60
N SER A 29 -6.79 -36.87 -9.21
CA SER A 29 -5.55 -37.45 -8.67
C SER A 29 -5.14 -36.84 -7.33
N THR A 30 -5.20 -35.51 -7.20
CA THR A 30 -4.88 -34.79 -5.95
C THR A 30 -5.82 -35.19 -4.80
N ARG A 31 -7.04 -35.64 -5.14
CA ARG A 31 -8.04 -36.09 -4.17
C ARG A 31 -8.05 -37.60 -3.95
N SER A 32 -7.16 -38.33 -4.62
CA SER A 32 -7.07 -39.79 -4.55
C SER A 32 -8.42 -40.47 -4.86
N ILE A 33 -9.12 -39.96 -5.87
CA ILE A 33 -10.38 -40.54 -6.38
C ILE A 33 -10.20 -41.03 -7.81
N THR A 34 -10.91 -42.10 -8.17
CA THR A 34 -10.83 -42.70 -9.51
C THR A 34 -11.30 -41.73 -10.59
N CYS A 35 -10.42 -41.47 -11.56
CA CYS A 35 -10.75 -40.69 -12.76
C CYS A 35 -11.31 -41.64 -13.83
N HIS A 36 -12.58 -41.49 -14.20
CA HIS A 36 -13.25 -42.34 -15.19
C HIS A 36 -13.00 -41.91 -16.65
N GLY A 37 -11.90 -41.20 -16.90
CA GLY A 37 -11.48 -40.82 -18.25
C GLY A 37 -12.42 -39.84 -18.97
N TYR A 38 -12.17 -39.66 -20.26
CA TYR A 38 -12.79 -38.67 -21.15
C TYR A 38 -13.54 -39.32 -22.32
N ASP A 39 -13.78 -40.64 -22.24
CA ASP A 39 -14.34 -41.42 -23.33
C ASP A 39 -15.72 -40.91 -23.75
N ILE A 40 -16.02 -41.04 -25.04
CA ILE A 40 -17.30 -40.61 -25.62
C ILE A 40 -18.45 -41.43 -25.03
N ASP A 41 -18.21 -42.72 -24.78
CA ASP A 41 -19.18 -43.61 -24.16
C ASP A 41 -19.21 -43.41 -22.64
N PRO A 42 -20.39 -43.09 -22.07
CA PRO A 42 -20.52 -42.90 -20.64
C PRO A 42 -20.32 -44.23 -19.89
N PRO A 43 -19.64 -44.22 -18.72
CA PRO A 43 -19.59 -45.38 -17.84
C PRO A 43 -20.99 -45.92 -17.53
N GLN A 44 -21.11 -47.25 -17.38
CA GLN A 44 -22.40 -47.94 -17.20
C GLN A 44 -23.24 -47.37 -16.05
N TRP A 45 -22.61 -46.85 -15.00
CA TRP A 45 -23.28 -46.26 -13.84
C TRP A 45 -24.02 -44.95 -14.15
N MET A 46 -23.76 -44.29 -15.28
CA MET A 46 -24.40 -42.99 -15.61
C MET A 46 -25.77 -43.15 -16.25
N SER A 47 -26.09 -44.33 -16.76
CA SER A 47 -27.39 -44.65 -17.37
C SER A 47 -28.40 -45.24 -16.36
N ASN A 48 -27.97 -45.47 -15.11
CA ASN A 48 -28.80 -46.08 -14.07
C ASN A 48 -28.70 -45.26 -12.77
N ASP A 49 -29.82 -44.68 -12.36
CA ASP A 49 -29.89 -43.75 -11.24
C ASP A 49 -29.41 -44.36 -9.91
N LYS A 50 -29.64 -45.67 -9.69
CA LYS A 50 -29.14 -46.37 -8.49
C LYS A 50 -27.62 -46.51 -8.50
N LEU A 51 -27.03 -46.82 -9.66
CA LEU A 51 -25.58 -46.96 -9.82
C LEU A 51 -24.88 -45.59 -9.77
N LEU A 52 -25.52 -44.53 -10.29
CA LEU A 52 -25.03 -43.16 -10.19
C LEU A 52 -24.95 -42.69 -8.73
N GLN A 53 -25.99 -42.95 -7.94
CA GLN A 53 -26.01 -42.60 -6.51
C GLN A 53 -24.97 -43.39 -5.71
N GLU A 54 -24.74 -44.67 -6.04
CA GLU A 54 -23.69 -45.47 -5.42
C GLU A 54 -22.29 -44.92 -5.72
N GLU A 55 -22.03 -44.55 -6.98
CA GLU A 55 -20.74 -43.99 -7.38
C GLU A 55 -20.51 -42.58 -6.76
N LEU A 56 -21.53 -41.74 -6.68
CA LEU A 56 -21.46 -40.47 -5.95
C LEU A 56 -21.18 -40.66 -4.45
N ARG A 57 -21.78 -41.69 -3.83
CA ARG A 57 -21.52 -42.05 -2.42
C ARG A 57 -20.08 -42.50 -2.23
N ARG A 58 -19.57 -43.36 -3.12
CA ARG A 58 -18.17 -43.83 -3.14
C ARG A 58 -17.19 -42.66 -3.25
N ILE A 59 -17.40 -41.76 -4.22
CA ILE A 59 -16.58 -40.56 -4.42
C ILE A 59 -16.62 -39.66 -3.18
N LYS A 60 -17.79 -39.43 -2.60
CA LYS A 60 -17.94 -38.60 -1.39
C LYS A 60 -17.21 -39.22 -0.19
N GLY A 61 -17.24 -40.55 -0.06
CA GLY A 61 -16.46 -41.30 0.93
C GLY A 61 -14.96 -41.11 0.77
N ALA A 62 -14.44 -41.35 -0.44
CA ALA A 62 -13.02 -41.22 -0.75
C ALA A 62 -12.49 -39.78 -0.57
N VAL A 63 -13.26 -38.77 -0.95
CA VAL A 63 -12.90 -37.35 -0.71
C VAL A 63 -12.82 -37.05 0.79
N LYS A 64 -13.77 -37.55 1.60
CA LYS A 64 -13.78 -37.36 3.06
C LYS A 64 -12.60 -38.06 3.73
N GLU A 65 -12.24 -39.25 3.26
CA GLU A 65 -11.09 -40.01 3.73
C GLU A 65 -9.77 -39.31 3.39
N ASN A 66 -9.60 -38.85 2.15
CA ASN A 66 -8.40 -38.10 1.77
C ASN A 66 -8.28 -36.78 2.56
N PHE A 67 -9.39 -36.06 2.80
CA PHE A 67 -9.39 -34.88 3.66
C PHE A 67 -8.95 -35.20 5.10
N ARG A 68 -9.45 -36.30 5.68
CA ARG A 68 -9.01 -36.77 7.01
C ARG A 68 -7.52 -37.13 7.01
N ARG A 69 -7.04 -37.86 5.99
CA ARG A 69 -5.63 -38.25 5.85
C ARG A 69 -4.70 -37.04 5.75
N VAL A 70 -5.02 -36.07 4.90
CA VAL A 70 -4.24 -34.83 4.75
C VAL A 70 -4.23 -34.04 6.06
N LYS A 71 -5.38 -33.91 6.74
CA LYS A 71 -5.49 -33.24 8.04
C LYS A 71 -4.70 -33.97 9.13
N THR A 72 -4.67 -35.30 9.14
CA THR A 72 -3.84 -36.09 10.08
C THR A 72 -2.35 -35.91 9.82
N ILE A 73 -1.92 -35.84 8.56
CA ILE A 73 -0.51 -35.58 8.20
C ILE A 73 -0.09 -34.17 8.63
N GLN A 74 -0.92 -33.16 8.34
CA GLN A 74 -0.69 -31.77 8.79
C GLN A 74 -0.66 -31.65 10.31
N ASN A 75 -1.60 -32.29 11.02
CA ASN A 75 -1.61 -32.29 12.48
C ASN A 75 -0.42 -33.05 13.09
N ARG A 76 0.07 -34.12 12.44
CA ARG A 76 1.28 -34.83 12.87
C ARG A 76 2.54 -33.99 12.63
N GLN A 77 2.62 -33.26 11.52
CA GLN A 77 3.71 -32.29 11.28
C GLN A 77 3.68 -31.17 12.32
N LEU A 78 2.50 -30.61 12.59
CA LEU A 78 2.34 -29.58 13.62
C LEU A 78 2.69 -30.10 15.01
N ALA A 79 2.19 -31.29 15.40
CA ALA A 79 2.50 -31.90 16.69
C ALA A 79 3.98 -32.27 16.85
N ARG A 80 4.68 -32.61 15.74
CA ARG A 80 6.12 -32.86 15.74
C ARG A 80 6.91 -31.57 15.97
N LEU A 81 6.51 -30.47 15.31
CA LEU A 81 7.06 -29.13 15.55
C LEU A 81 6.85 -28.68 17.01
N THR A 82 5.66 -28.92 17.57
CA THR A 82 5.35 -28.54 18.96
C THR A 82 6.05 -29.44 20.00
N ALA A 83 6.25 -30.73 19.70
CA ALA A 83 6.99 -31.65 20.57
C ALA A 83 8.50 -31.31 20.60
N GLU A 84 9.06 -30.91 19.45
CA GLU A 84 10.44 -30.41 19.33
C GLU A 84 10.61 -29.09 20.12
N GLU A 85 9.62 -28.19 20.12
CA GLU A 85 9.59 -26.97 20.97
C GLU A 85 9.50 -27.28 22.47
N THR A 86 8.74 -28.30 22.87
CA THR A 86 8.52 -28.65 24.29
C THR A 86 9.73 -29.38 24.91
N GLN A 87 10.52 -30.09 24.09
CA GLN A 87 11.78 -30.71 24.54
C GLN A 87 12.89 -29.67 24.73
N ALA A 88 12.88 -28.58 23.97
CA ALA A 88 13.83 -27.47 24.09
C ALA A 88 13.64 -26.64 25.38
N SER A 89 12.43 -26.61 25.97
CA SER A 89 12.13 -25.79 27.14
C SER A 89 12.45 -26.44 28.50
N ARG A 90 12.92 -27.69 28.55
CA ARG A 90 13.04 -28.48 29.82
C ARG A 90 14.47 -28.74 30.32
N ALA A 91 15.52 -28.30 29.62
CA ALA A 91 16.90 -28.52 30.07
C ALA A 91 17.51 -27.25 30.72
N LYS A 92 17.69 -27.27 32.05
CA LYS A 92 18.53 -26.32 32.80
C LYS A 92 19.91 -26.93 33.04
N PRO A 93 21.02 -26.16 32.99
CA PRO A 93 22.37 -26.70 33.13
C PRO A 93 22.89 -26.63 34.58
N SER A 94 23.58 -27.69 35.01
CA SER A 94 24.52 -27.68 36.13
C SER A 94 25.96 -27.53 35.63
N SER A 95 26.78 -26.93 36.48
CA SER A 95 28.11 -26.32 36.32
C SER A 95 29.31 -27.19 35.88
N GLN A 96 30.27 -26.50 35.23
CA GLN A 96 31.74 -26.74 35.14
C GLN A 96 32.21 -27.89 34.20
N SER A 97 33.32 -27.83 33.45
CA SER A 97 34.48 -26.91 33.34
C SER A 97 35.19 -27.04 31.98
N LEU A 98 35.95 -25.99 31.65
CA LEU A 98 36.88 -25.71 30.54
C LEU A 98 37.59 -26.91 29.85
N GLY A 99 37.64 -26.84 28.52
CA GLY A 99 38.57 -27.57 27.65
C GLY A 99 38.36 -27.20 26.18
N ASP A 100 39.37 -26.60 25.57
CA ASP A 100 39.42 -26.11 24.18
C ASP A 100 38.91 -27.09 23.13
N GLN A 101 38.02 -26.63 22.24
CA GLN A 101 38.05 -26.92 20.80
C GLN A 101 36.94 -26.18 20.03
N VAL A 102 37.40 -25.40 19.03
CA VAL A 102 36.77 -24.94 17.78
C VAL A 102 35.23 -24.79 17.75
N PRO A 103 34.67 -23.57 17.61
CA PRO A 103 33.23 -23.38 17.58
C PRO A 103 32.64 -23.77 16.22
N ASN A 104 31.92 -24.90 16.18
CA ASN A 104 30.83 -25.09 15.24
C ASN A 104 29.57 -24.37 15.80
N PRO A 105 28.89 -23.52 15.01
CA PRO A 105 27.79 -22.70 15.51
C PRO A 105 26.51 -23.53 15.70
N THR A 106 26.03 -23.61 16.94
CA THR A 106 24.69 -24.11 17.30
C THR A 106 23.61 -23.09 16.85
N PRO A 107 22.44 -23.54 16.35
CA PRO A 107 21.47 -22.69 15.68
C PRO A 107 20.58 -21.94 16.68
N VAL A 108 21.01 -20.74 17.06
CA VAL A 108 20.15 -19.68 17.65
C VAL A 108 19.51 -18.82 16.54
N GLY A 109 19.62 -19.26 15.27
CA GLY A 109 19.62 -18.34 14.13
C GLY A 109 18.29 -18.11 13.38
N SER A 110 17.36 -19.05 13.25
CA SER A 110 16.47 -19.02 12.06
C SER A 110 15.54 -17.80 11.92
N SER A 111 14.87 -17.35 12.99
CA SER A 111 13.92 -16.21 12.92
C SER A 111 14.63 -14.85 12.79
N THR A 112 15.67 -14.63 13.60
CA THR A 112 16.49 -13.40 13.53
C THR A 112 17.28 -13.36 12.22
N THR A 113 17.81 -14.49 11.76
CA THR A 113 18.55 -14.59 10.48
C THR A 113 17.62 -14.34 9.30
N ASN A 114 16.39 -14.86 9.33
CA ASN A 114 15.39 -14.55 8.30
C ASN A 114 15.05 -13.06 8.25
N THR A 115 14.91 -12.41 9.42
CA THR A 115 14.65 -10.97 9.50
C THR A 115 15.84 -10.18 8.92
N ILE A 116 17.07 -10.50 9.34
CA ILE A 116 18.29 -9.85 8.86
C ILE A 116 18.45 -10.04 7.34
N PHE A 117 18.22 -11.26 6.84
CA PHE A 117 18.30 -11.55 5.41
C PHE A 117 17.25 -10.77 4.62
N LYS A 118 16.03 -10.66 5.14
CA LYS A 118 14.96 -9.89 4.51
C LYS A 118 15.25 -8.38 4.50
N GLU A 119 15.78 -7.83 5.58
CA GLU A 119 16.24 -6.44 5.61
C GLU A 119 17.36 -6.20 4.59
N ALA A 120 18.30 -7.12 4.46
CA ALA A 120 19.32 -7.05 3.42
C ALA A 120 18.72 -7.12 2.01
N GLN A 121 17.72 -7.98 1.76
CA GLN A 121 17.01 -8.03 0.48
C GLN A 121 16.32 -6.70 0.16
N TYR A 122 15.65 -6.08 1.14
CA TYR A 122 15.03 -4.78 0.96
C TYR A 122 16.06 -3.67 0.75
N LEU A 123 17.21 -3.70 1.43
CA LEU A 123 18.27 -2.71 1.18
C LEU A 123 18.83 -2.81 -0.23
N VAL A 124 19.10 -4.02 -0.70
CA VAL A 124 19.50 -4.25 -2.10
C VAL A 124 18.39 -3.81 -3.06
N HIS A 125 17.13 -4.14 -2.75
CA HIS A 125 15.97 -3.72 -3.54
C HIS A 125 15.87 -2.19 -3.65
N TYR A 126 16.10 -1.47 -2.55
CA TYR A 126 16.14 -0.02 -2.57
C TYR A 126 17.24 0.50 -3.49
N LEU A 127 18.45 -0.02 -3.38
CA LEU A 127 19.61 0.46 -4.15
C LEU A 127 19.52 0.14 -5.65
N ASP A 128 18.92 -1.00 -6.01
CA ASP A 128 18.92 -1.49 -7.39
C ASP A 128 17.65 -1.13 -8.16
N TYR A 129 16.51 -0.92 -7.48
CA TYR A 129 15.24 -0.62 -8.14
C TYR A 129 14.69 0.76 -7.78
N ILE A 130 14.66 1.13 -6.51
CA ILE A 130 13.97 2.37 -6.08
C ILE A 130 14.85 3.60 -6.28
N PHE A 131 16.11 3.52 -5.90
CA PHE A 131 17.05 4.63 -6.04
C PHE A 131 17.20 5.06 -7.51
N PRO A 132 17.33 4.14 -8.50
CA PRO A 132 17.30 4.51 -9.91
C PRO A 132 15.97 5.10 -10.38
N ILE A 133 14.84 4.73 -9.78
CA ILE A 133 13.53 5.36 -10.08
C ILE A 133 13.50 6.80 -9.55
N GLN A 134 14.01 7.05 -8.34
CA GLN A 134 14.06 8.39 -7.75
C GLN A 134 15.05 9.32 -8.47
N TYR A 135 16.18 8.77 -8.94
CA TYR A 135 17.32 9.52 -9.46
C TYR A 135 17.81 8.92 -10.78
N ALA A 136 16.93 8.89 -11.79
CA ALA A 136 17.16 8.19 -13.05
C ALA A 136 18.37 8.67 -13.86
N PHE A 137 18.85 9.88 -13.59
CA PHE A 137 20.01 10.47 -14.25
C PHE A 137 21.27 10.48 -13.37
N TYR A 138 21.23 9.85 -12.19
CA TYR A 138 22.39 9.80 -11.30
C TYR A 138 23.53 8.98 -11.92
N VAL A 139 24.71 9.60 -12.03
CA VAL A 139 25.92 8.96 -12.54
C VAL A 139 26.82 8.51 -11.38
N ASP A 140 26.87 7.19 -11.14
CA ASP A 140 27.76 6.63 -10.14
C ASP A 140 29.23 6.73 -10.59
N ALA A 141 30.04 7.46 -9.82
CA ALA A 141 31.45 7.70 -10.11
C ALA A 141 32.32 7.22 -8.94
N PRO A 142 32.73 5.94 -8.92
CA PRO A 142 33.48 5.35 -7.80
C PRO A 142 34.75 6.13 -7.44
N HIS A 143 35.46 6.67 -8.44
CA HIS A 143 36.67 7.47 -8.24
C HIS A 143 36.44 8.78 -7.48
N GLN A 144 35.19 9.26 -7.39
CA GLN A 144 34.82 10.46 -6.66
C GLN A 144 34.13 10.18 -5.33
N GLY A 145 33.91 8.91 -4.98
CA GLY A 145 33.22 8.48 -3.76
C GLY A 145 32.06 7.52 -4.02
N GLY A 146 31.55 7.50 -5.26
CA GLY A 146 30.46 6.63 -5.72
C GLY A 146 29.19 6.73 -4.87
N ARG A 147 28.34 5.69 -4.92
CA ARG A 147 27.13 5.57 -4.07
C ARG A 147 27.36 4.89 -2.72
N GLY A 148 28.63 4.62 -2.34
CA GLY A 148 28.96 3.92 -1.09
C GLY A 148 28.52 4.69 0.17
N TRP A 149 28.49 6.02 0.09
CA TRP A 149 27.98 6.88 1.17
C TRP A 149 26.52 6.56 1.54
N LEU A 150 25.69 6.19 0.56
CA LEU A 150 24.28 5.91 0.80
C LEU A 150 24.13 4.66 1.65
N PHE A 151 24.81 3.58 1.27
CA PHE A 151 24.84 2.35 2.05
C PHE A 151 25.42 2.60 3.45
N PHE A 152 26.51 3.37 3.55
CA PHE A 152 27.10 3.76 4.84
C PHE A 152 26.09 4.47 5.76
N LEU A 153 25.34 5.46 5.26
CA LEU A 153 24.31 6.15 6.04
C LEU A 153 23.16 5.22 6.46
N LEU A 154 22.71 4.32 5.58
CA LEU A 154 21.65 3.35 5.88
C LEU A 154 22.09 2.32 6.93
N GLU A 155 23.33 1.87 6.90
CA GLU A 155 23.85 0.94 7.92
C GLU A 155 23.94 1.60 9.30
N ARG A 156 24.42 2.84 9.35
CA ARG A 156 24.71 3.54 10.62
C ARG A 156 23.54 4.31 11.21
N ASN A 157 22.50 4.58 10.44
CA ASN A 157 21.32 5.32 10.91
C ASN A 157 20.06 4.45 10.77
N ALA A 158 19.58 3.92 11.90
CA ALA A 158 18.37 3.11 11.94
C ALA A 158 17.13 3.82 11.35
N PRO A 159 16.87 5.12 11.62
CA PRO A 159 15.79 5.85 10.95
C PRO A 159 15.85 5.80 9.41
N LEU A 160 17.01 6.14 8.82
CA LEU A 160 17.20 6.10 7.36
C LEU A 160 17.07 4.68 6.81
N ARG A 161 17.61 3.69 7.53
CA ARG A 161 17.45 2.26 7.18
C ARG A 161 15.98 1.90 7.08
N ASN A 162 15.20 2.16 8.12
CA ASN A 162 13.77 1.83 8.14
C ASN A 162 13.00 2.55 7.03
N ALA A 163 13.42 3.76 6.64
CA ALA A 163 12.81 4.48 5.53
C ALA A 163 13.08 3.80 4.16
N ALA A 164 14.32 3.40 3.90
CA ALA A 164 14.65 2.61 2.70
C ALA A 164 13.93 1.26 2.67
N LEU A 165 13.85 0.57 3.82
CA LEU A 165 13.07 -0.68 3.96
C LEU A 165 11.58 -0.45 3.70
N THR A 166 11.01 0.66 4.20
CA THR A 166 9.61 1.02 3.96
C THR A 166 9.32 1.22 2.48
N LEU A 167 10.16 2.00 1.78
CA LEU A 167 10.01 2.20 0.35
C LEU A 167 10.11 0.89 -0.44
N SER A 168 11.02 0.00 -0.02
CA SER A 168 11.19 -1.33 -0.62
C SER A 168 9.99 -2.23 -0.44
N ALA A 169 9.50 -2.34 0.80
CA ALA A 169 8.28 -3.06 1.11
C ALA A 169 7.09 -2.49 0.32
N PHE A 170 6.95 -1.17 0.28
CA PHE A 170 5.87 -0.48 -0.44
C PHE A 170 5.92 -0.73 -1.96
N HIS A 171 7.10 -0.67 -2.56
CA HIS A 171 7.29 -0.96 -3.99
C HIS A 171 6.95 -2.41 -4.33
N GLN A 172 7.47 -3.37 -3.55
CA GLN A 172 7.16 -4.79 -3.74
C GLN A 172 5.69 -5.10 -3.51
N HIS A 173 5.06 -4.42 -2.55
CA HIS A 173 3.62 -4.50 -2.32
C HIS A 173 2.84 -4.01 -3.55
N THR A 174 3.26 -2.90 -4.16
CA THR A 174 2.60 -2.38 -5.37
C THR A 174 2.76 -3.31 -6.58
N LEU A 175 3.86 -4.06 -6.65
CA LEU A 175 4.13 -5.05 -7.70
C LEU A 175 3.37 -6.38 -7.54
N SER A 176 3.02 -6.77 -6.31
CA SER A 176 2.44 -8.10 -6.04
C SER A 176 0.92 -8.11 -6.25
N PRO A 177 0.34 -9.05 -7.02
CA PRO A 177 -1.12 -9.15 -7.17
C PRO A 177 -1.81 -9.75 -5.93
N TYR A 178 -1.06 -10.43 -5.04
CA TYR A 178 -1.58 -11.08 -3.83
C TYR A 178 -0.80 -10.63 -2.60
N HIS A 179 -1.51 -10.37 -1.49
CA HIS A 179 -0.90 -10.01 -0.20
C HIS A 179 -1.37 -10.95 0.90
N THR A 180 -0.50 -11.16 1.88
CA THR A 180 -0.87 -11.77 3.16
C THR A 180 -0.95 -10.67 4.22
N GLU A 181 -1.82 -10.83 5.24
CA GLU A 181 -1.89 -9.90 6.39
C GLU A 181 -0.50 -9.61 6.98
N SER A 182 0.38 -10.61 6.99
CA SER A 182 1.77 -10.47 7.44
C SER A 182 2.61 -9.46 6.65
N GLN A 183 2.32 -9.22 5.37
CA GLN A 183 3.05 -8.23 4.54
C GLN A 183 2.54 -6.80 4.80
N GLU A 184 1.25 -6.64 5.04
CA GLU A 184 0.63 -5.35 5.38
C GLU A 184 1.09 -4.87 6.77
N ASP A 185 1.06 -5.77 7.76
CA ASP A 185 1.57 -5.49 9.12
C ASP A 185 3.05 -5.08 9.10
N GLU A 186 3.84 -5.70 8.23
CA GLU A 186 5.26 -5.43 8.09
C GLU A 186 5.54 -4.06 7.44
N LEU A 187 4.81 -3.73 6.37
CA LEU A 187 4.85 -2.41 5.76
C LEU A 187 4.49 -1.33 6.80
N LEU A 188 3.40 -1.52 7.52
CA LEU A 188 2.94 -0.59 8.56
C LEU A 188 3.97 -0.45 9.69
N LYS A 189 4.60 -1.56 10.10
CA LYS A 189 5.65 -1.58 11.13
C LYS A 189 6.87 -0.75 10.71
N TYR A 190 7.44 -1.00 9.53
CA TYR A 190 8.59 -0.25 9.05
C TYR A 190 8.23 1.22 8.84
N HIS A 191 7.06 1.48 8.26
CA HIS A 191 6.58 2.83 8.00
C HIS A 191 6.41 3.66 9.27
N THR A 192 5.69 3.12 10.26
CA THR A 192 5.44 3.81 11.54
C THR A 192 6.76 4.14 12.25
N LYS A 193 7.67 3.16 12.28
CA LYS A 193 9.00 3.34 12.88
C LYS A 193 9.82 4.39 12.13
N ALA A 194 9.85 4.34 10.80
CA ALA A 194 10.57 5.32 9.98
C ALA A 194 10.02 6.74 10.19
N LEU A 195 8.70 6.93 10.12
CA LEU A 195 8.08 8.25 10.29
C LEU A 195 8.31 8.84 11.67
N GLN A 196 8.12 8.06 12.74
CA GLN A 196 8.29 8.54 14.11
C GLN A 196 9.73 9.03 14.35
N GLU A 197 10.70 8.21 13.94
CA GLU A 197 12.12 8.49 14.13
C GLU A 197 12.60 9.63 13.23
N LEU A 198 12.21 9.66 11.94
CA LEU A 198 12.58 10.74 11.03
C LEU A 198 11.95 12.08 11.44
N ARG A 199 10.70 12.08 11.92
CA ARG A 199 10.08 13.31 12.47
C ARG A 199 10.77 13.76 13.75
N HIS A 200 11.25 12.84 14.57
CA HIS A 200 12.04 13.17 15.75
C HIS A 200 13.36 13.85 15.38
N VAL A 201 14.09 13.28 14.41
CA VAL A 201 15.34 13.85 13.86
C VAL A 201 15.10 15.25 13.28
N VAL A 202 14.00 15.45 12.54
CA VAL A 202 13.67 16.76 11.96
C VAL A 202 13.25 17.80 13.01
N ARG A 203 12.65 17.36 14.14
CA ARG A 203 12.20 18.25 15.22
C ARG A 203 13.31 18.65 16.20
N HIS A 204 14.33 17.81 16.38
CA HIS A 204 15.46 18.12 17.26
C HIS A 204 16.43 19.06 16.52
N ARG A 205 16.22 20.36 16.74
CA ARG A 205 16.95 21.50 16.14
C ARG A 205 18.41 21.66 16.60
N ASP A 206 18.97 20.70 17.35
CA ASP A 206 20.36 20.78 17.84
C ASP A 206 21.42 20.44 16.78
N VAL A 207 21.03 20.26 15.53
CA VAL A 207 21.97 20.39 14.41
C VAL A 207 22.32 21.87 14.33
N GLY A 208 23.40 22.27 15.00
CA GLY A 208 23.95 23.61 14.90
C GLY A 208 24.04 24.03 13.44
N ALA A 209 23.88 25.32 13.16
CA ALA A 209 23.93 25.89 11.81
C ALA A 209 25.30 25.70 11.11
N SER A 210 26.22 24.92 11.68
CA SER A 210 27.52 24.60 11.12
C SER A 210 27.58 23.14 10.65
N ALA A 211 28.20 22.92 9.49
CA ALA A 211 28.53 21.59 8.95
C ALA A 211 29.62 20.86 9.77
N ASP A 212 29.93 21.31 11.00
CA ASP A 212 30.97 20.77 11.89
C ASP A 212 30.82 19.26 12.15
N ASN A 213 29.60 18.73 12.06
CA ASN A 213 29.33 17.29 12.03
C ASN A 213 28.57 16.90 10.75
N ILE A 214 29.34 16.76 9.66
CA ILE A 214 28.83 16.42 8.32
C ILE A 214 27.94 15.17 8.33
N GLU A 215 28.21 14.16 9.16
CA GLU A 215 27.41 12.94 9.20
C GLU A 215 25.99 13.18 9.74
N GLU A 216 25.85 13.91 10.86
CA GLU A 216 24.52 14.25 11.42
C GLU A 216 23.72 15.17 10.50
N TRP A 217 24.40 16.11 9.85
CA TRP A 217 23.77 17.00 8.90
C TRP A 217 23.26 16.25 7.66
N LEU A 218 24.08 15.35 7.10
CA LEU A 218 23.66 14.49 5.98
C LEU A 218 22.53 13.55 6.36
N LYS A 219 22.50 13.03 7.60
CA LYS A 219 21.39 12.21 8.11
C LYS A 219 20.09 13.00 8.13
N PHE A 220 20.11 14.27 8.57
CA PHE A 220 18.94 15.15 8.57
C PHE A 220 18.40 15.37 7.14
N LEU A 221 19.28 15.74 6.20
CA LEU A 221 18.88 15.94 4.81
C LEU A 221 18.34 14.67 4.16
N ALA A 222 19.06 13.56 4.27
CA ALA A 222 18.62 12.28 3.74
C ALA A 222 17.25 11.89 4.33
N GLY A 223 17.06 12.12 5.64
CA GLY A 223 15.81 11.85 6.33
C GLY A 223 14.63 12.63 5.76
N GLY A 224 14.79 13.93 5.55
CA GLY A 224 13.76 14.75 4.89
C GLY A 224 13.51 14.34 3.44
N MET A 225 14.55 13.98 2.68
CA MET A 225 14.40 13.48 1.31
C MET A 225 13.63 12.15 1.24
N PHE A 226 13.83 11.24 2.20
CA PHE A 226 13.04 10.01 2.32
C PHE A 226 11.56 10.32 2.62
N LEU A 227 11.27 11.28 3.50
CA LEU A 227 9.90 11.71 3.79
C LEU A 227 9.22 12.30 2.56
N ILE A 228 9.89 13.19 1.83
CA ILE A 228 9.39 13.75 0.55
C ILE A 228 9.12 12.62 -0.45
N SER A 229 10.08 11.72 -0.63
CA SER A 229 9.95 10.60 -1.57
C SER A 229 8.78 9.69 -1.23
N PHE A 230 8.57 9.44 0.06
CA PHE A 230 7.45 8.62 0.53
C PHE A 230 6.10 9.27 0.20
N GLU A 231 5.94 10.58 0.46
CA GLU A 231 4.73 11.31 0.10
C GLU A 231 4.50 11.32 -1.43
N VAL A 232 5.55 11.58 -2.21
CA VAL A 232 5.49 11.61 -3.68
C VAL A 232 5.11 10.25 -4.25
N PHE A 233 5.67 9.16 -3.73
CA PHE A 233 5.37 7.80 -4.18
C PHE A 233 3.99 7.29 -3.79
N GLN A 234 3.28 7.99 -2.90
CA GLN A 234 1.84 7.82 -2.68
C GLN A 234 0.96 8.72 -3.57
N GLY A 235 1.55 9.41 -4.55
CA GLY A 235 0.82 10.35 -5.42
C GLY A 235 0.85 11.81 -4.95
N GLY A 236 1.66 12.11 -3.93
CA GLY A 236 1.84 13.38 -3.22
C GLY A 236 1.19 14.63 -3.83
N THR A 237 0.14 15.13 -3.16
CA THR A 237 -0.51 16.41 -3.50
C THR A 237 -0.09 17.54 -2.55
N ASN A 238 -0.20 17.35 -1.23
CA ASN A 238 -0.13 18.47 -0.26
C ASN A 238 0.77 18.25 0.99
N HIS A 239 1.40 17.08 1.14
CA HIS A 239 2.14 16.74 2.38
C HIS A 239 3.67 16.87 2.26
N TRP A 240 4.21 16.78 1.04
CA TRP A 240 5.64 16.86 0.82
C TRP A 240 6.20 18.27 1.11
N GLN A 241 5.39 19.32 0.92
CA GLN A 241 5.80 20.71 1.13
C GLN A 241 6.22 20.98 2.58
N ALA A 242 5.57 20.35 3.56
CA ALA A 242 5.92 20.53 4.97
C ALA A 242 7.33 20.00 5.29
N HIS A 243 7.68 18.84 4.71
CA HIS A 243 9.02 18.27 4.83
C HIS A 243 10.07 19.11 4.11
N PHE A 244 9.76 19.55 2.89
CA PHE A 244 10.63 20.42 2.12
C PHE A 244 10.90 21.76 2.83
N ASN A 245 9.85 22.43 3.32
CA ASN A 245 10.00 23.69 4.06
C ASN A 245 10.82 23.54 5.35
N ALA A 246 10.72 22.40 6.04
CA ALA A 246 11.56 22.12 7.19
C ALA A 246 13.04 22.05 6.82
N LEU A 247 13.38 21.36 5.71
CA LEU A 247 14.76 21.29 5.19
C LEU A 247 15.26 22.69 4.78
N VAL A 248 14.47 23.43 4.00
CA VAL A 248 14.82 24.79 3.56
C VAL A 248 15.08 25.72 4.74
N SER A 249 14.28 25.64 5.81
CA SER A 249 14.43 26.52 6.98
C SER A 249 15.80 26.42 7.68
N VAL A 250 16.49 25.28 7.52
CA VAL A 250 17.83 25.05 8.08
C VAL A 250 18.92 25.53 7.12
N ILE A 251 18.73 25.39 5.81
CA ILE A 251 19.79 25.58 4.81
C ILE A 251 19.73 26.96 4.13
N GLN A 252 18.59 27.64 4.10
CA GLN A 252 18.41 28.91 3.37
C GLN A 252 19.39 30.02 3.76
N ASN A 253 19.96 29.96 4.97
CA ASN A 253 20.95 30.92 5.46
C ASN A 253 22.40 30.50 5.24
N LEU A 254 22.65 29.33 4.62
CA LEU A 254 23.97 28.79 4.36
C LEU A 254 24.45 29.18 2.96
N THR A 255 25.71 29.53 2.87
CA THR A 255 26.42 29.94 1.66
C THR A 255 27.28 28.80 1.12
N SER A 256 27.75 28.90 -0.13
CA SER A 256 28.65 27.90 -0.71
C SER A 256 30.00 27.79 0.03
N SER A 257 30.36 28.77 0.85
CA SER A 257 31.56 28.78 1.70
C SER A 257 31.39 28.02 3.01
N ASP A 258 30.17 27.81 3.48
CA ASP A 258 29.89 27.04 4.71
C ASP A 258 30.05 25.52 4.49
N PHE A 259 30.36 25.13 3.26
CA PHE A 259 30.49 23.77 2.81
C PHE A 259 31.89 23.53 2.24
N ASP A 260 32.61 22.58 2.82
CA ASP A 260 33.85 22.07 2.24
C ASP A 260 33.51 21.08 1.12
N PHE A 261 33.66 21.54 -0.13
CA PHE A 261 33.43 20.72 -1.32
C PHE A 261 34.73 20.29 -2.00
N ASP A 262 35.87 20.72 -1.45
CA ASP A 262 37.19 20.52 -2.06
C ASP A 262 37.70 19.09 -1.83
N ALA A 263 38.70 18.73 -2.63
CA ALA A 263 39.31 17.41 -2.54
C ALA A 263 40.07 17.28 -1.22
N SER A 264 39.64 16.33 -0.39
CA SER A 264 40.33 15.93 0.83
C SER A 264 41.81 15.65 0.53
N ASP A 265 42.72 16.01 1.44
CA ASP A 265 44.14 15.67 1.30
C ASP A 265 44.30 14.15 1.11
N PRO A 266 44.85 13.66 -0.01
CA PRO A 266 45.07 12.24 -0.25
C PRO A 266 45.95 11.55 0.81
N SER A 267 46.70 12.32 1.60
CA SER A 267 47.52 11.82 2.71
C SER A 267 46.76 11.69 4.03
N SER A 268 45.53 12.19 4.12
CA SER A 268 44.66 12.06 5.30
C SER A 268 44.21 10.61 5.51
N SER A 269 44.17 10.16 6.77
CA SER A 269 43.64 8.84 7.14
C SER A 269 42.14 8.69 6.84
N ASP A 270 41.41 9.81 6.80
CA ASP A 270 39.96 9.83 6.60
C ASP A 270 39.57 10.18 5.15
N PHE A 271 40.52 10.12 4.22
CA PHE A 271 40.34 10.53 2.83
C PHE A 271 39.12 9.89 2.14
N ASP A 272 38.96 8.57 2.23
CA ASP A 272 37.84 7.85 1.60
C ASP A 272 36.49 8.20 2.25
N PHE A 273 36.48 8.38 3.58
CA PHE A 273 35.30 8.80 4.31
C PHE A 273 34.88 10.21 3.88
N GLN A 274 35.79 11.17 3.91
CA GLN A 274 35.51 12.56 3.54
C GLN A 274 35.08 12.68 2.07
N ARG A 275 35.73 11.94 1.17
CA ARG A 275 35.34 11.85 -0.24
C ARG A 275 33.89 11.35 -0.39
N GLY A 276 33.52 10.30 0.34
CA GLY A 276 32.15 9.77 0.35
C GLY A 276 31.13 10.80 0.89
N MET A 277 31.44 11.46 2.02
CA MET A 277 30.58 12.47 2.61
C MET A 277 30.42 13.71 1.73
N ASN A 278 31.49 14.17 1.08
CA ASN A 278 31.44 15.26 0.11
C ASN A 278 30.55 14.91 -1.10
N THR A 279 30.56 13.65 -1.54
CA THR A 279 29.66 13.17 -2.60
C THR A 279 28.20 13.15 -2.13
N ALA A 280 27.94 12.65 -0.92
CA ALA A 280 26.61 12.67 -0.30
C ALA A 280 26.06 14.10 -0.18
N GLN A 281 26.90 15.04 0.26
CA GLN A 281 26.55 16.46 0.40
C GLN A 281 26.16 17.06 -0.94
N LYS A 282 27.00 16.89 -1.98
CA LYS A 282 26.70 17.36 -3.34
C LYS A 282 25.38 16.77 -3.85
N PHE A 283 25.17 15.47 -3.65
CA PHE A 283 23.94 14.78 -4.06
C PHE A 283 22.69 15.32 -3.36
N LEU A 284 22.68 15.38 -2.03
CA LEU A 284 21.51 15.80 -1.24
C LEU A 284 21.17 17.28 -1.49
N LEU A 285 22.18 18.16 -1.58
CA LEU A 285 21.97 19.57 -1.92
C LEU A 285 21.45 19.74 -3.36
N SER A 286 21.97 18.97 -4.32
CA SER A 286 21.44 18.98 -5.69
C SER A 286 19.96 18.64 -5.71
N ASN A 287 19.55 17.59 -5.00
CA ASN A 287 18.16 17.18 -4.93
C ASN A 287 17.26 18.25 -4.31
N LEU A 288 17.73 18.93 -3.27
CA LEU A 288 16.95 19.95 -2.61
C LEU A 288 16.79 21.19 -3.50
N VAL A 289 17.87 21.66 -4.14
CA VAL A 289 17.81 22.77 -5.11
C VAL A 289 16.94 22.42 -6.31
N TRP A 290 16.98 21.17 -6.77
CA TRP A 290 16.11 20.71 -7.85
C TRP A 290 14.63 20.85 -7.48
N ILE A 291 14.23 20.41 -6.28
CA ILE A 291 12.86 20.58 -5.79
C ILE A 291 12.54 22.07 -5.64
N ASP A 292 13.44 22.87 -5.07
CA ASP A 292 13.24 24.31 -4.84
C ASP A 292 13.03 25.11 -6.14
N ILE A 293 13.75 24.76 -7.21
CA ILE A 293 13.62 25.43 -8.51
C ILE A 293 12.34 25.02 -9.25
N LEU A 294 11.93 23.75 -9.16
CA LEU A 294 10.81 23.24 -9.96
C LEU A 294 9.44 23.32 -9.26
N ALA A 295 9.40 23.23 -7.93
CA ALA A 295 8.19 23.35 -7.12
C ALA A 295 7.38 24.64 -7.37
N PRO A 296 8.01 25.83 -7.49
CA PRO A 296 7.36 27.10 -7.82
C PRO A 296 6.24 27.05 -8.84
N LEU A 297 6.41 26.27 -9.91
CA LEU A 297 5.40 26.14 -10.97
C LEU A 297 4.05 25.66 -10.43
N ALA A 298 4.06 24.71 -9.48
CA ALA A 298 2.85 24.14 -8.90
C ALA A 298 2.37 24.90 -7.65
N THR A 299 3.28 25.59 -6.94
CA THR A 299 2.97 26.27 -5.68
C THR A 299 2.67 27.76 -5.83
N GLY A 300 3.02 28.37 -6.96
CA GLY A 300 2.89 29.82 -7.18
C GLY A 300 3.81 30.65 -6.28
N THR A 301 4.95 30.09 -5.84
CA THR A 301 5.93 30.75 -4.95
C THR A 301 7.28 30.86 -5.65
N ALA A 302 8.14 31.79 -5.26
CA ALA A 302 9.54 31.81 -5.74
C ALA A 302 10.41 30.71 -5.11
N PRO A 303 11.53 30.30 -5.76
CA PRO A 303 12.58 29.51 -5.13
C PRO A 303 13.12 30.19 -3.87
N LYS A 304 13.49 29.42 -2.85
CA LYS A 304 13.87 29.92 -1.51
C LYS A 304 15.36 29.77 -1.21
N LEU A 305 16.06 28.88 -1.88
CA LEU A 305 17.47 28.59 -1.64
C LEU A 305 18.37 29.49 -2.50
N PRO A 306 19.61 29.78 -2.07
CA PRO A 306 20.58 30.55 -2.84
C PRO A 306 21.19 29.70 -3.98
N TYR A 307 20.35 29.25 -4.92
CA TYR A 307 20.75 28.32 -5.98
C TYR A 307 21.81 28.88 -6.92
N HIS A 308 21.87 30.20 -7.12
CA HIS A 308 22.95 30.84 -7.89
C HIS A 308 24.32 30.55 -7.28
N ASP A 309 24.46 30.74 -5.97
CA ASP A 309 25.74 30.60 -5.28
C ASP A 309 26.26 29.17 -5.37
N TRP A 310 25.37 28.19 -5.31
CA TRP A 310 25.74 26.78 -5.32
C TRP A 310 25.98 26.23 -6.74
N LEU A 311 25.22 26.70 -7.73
CA LEU A 311 25.32 26.24 -9.12
C LEU A 311 26.37 26.98 -9.94
N ASN A 312 26.57 28.29 -9.72
CA ASN A 312 27.59 29.08 -10.44
C ASN A 312 29.00 28.81 -9.94
N ALA A 313 29.18 28.53 -8.65
CA ALA A 313 30.49 28.19 -8.11
C ALA A 313 31.02 26.85 -8.63
N GLY A 314 30.24 26.10 -9.41
CA GLY A 314 30.62 24.80 -9.99
C GLY A 314 30.81 23.69 -8.96
N LYS A 315 30.47 23.95 -7.69
CA LYS A 315 30.63 23.00 -6.58
C LYS A 315 29.58 21.87 -6.63
N ILE A 316 28.43 22.17 -7.23
CA ILE A 316 27.34 21.23 -7.53
C ILE A 316 27.13 21.14 -9.04
N ASP A 317 27.00 19.92 -9.57
CA ASP A 317 26.72 19.66 -10.98
C ASP A 317 25.39 18.91 -11.13
N MET A 318 24.34 19.66 -11.50
CA MET A 318 22.99 19.12 -11.70
C MET A 318 22.93 18.08 -12.80
N SER A 319 23.81 18.15 -13.79
CA SER A 319 23.78 17.24 -14.94
C SER A 319 24.13 15.81 -14.53
N ARG A 320 24.78 15.64 -13.38
CA ARG A 320 25.17 14.32 -12.85
C ARG A 320 24.17 13.70 -11.91
N VAL A 321 23.25 14.49 -11.36
CA VAL A 321 22.22 14.02 -10.43
C VAL A 321 20.87 13.96 -11.13
N MET A 322 20.53 15.00 -11.89
CA MET A 322 19.22 15.21 -12.51
C MET A 322 19.27 15.28 -14.04
N GLY A 323 20.45 15.13 -14.66
CA GLY A 323 20.62 15.09 -16.11
C GLY A 323 20.58 16.47 -16.81
N CYS A 324 20.06 17.51 -16.16
CA CYS A 324 19.98 18.87 -16.72
C CYS A 324 21.19 19.72 -16.32
N SER A 325 21.69 20.55 -17.24
CA SER A 325 22.83 21.44 -16.98
C SER A 325 22.51 22.55 -15.96
N ASN A 326 23.54 23.00 -15.24
CA ASN A 326 23.40 24.11 -14.29
C ASN A 326 22.86 25.38 -14.95
N CYS A 327 23.31 25.73 -16.16
CA CYS A 327 22.91 26.98 -16.81
C CYS A 327 21.39 27.02 -17.10
N ILE A 328 20.81 25.90 -17.52
CA ILE A 328 19.36 25.79 -17.75
C ILE A 328 18.61 25.78 -16.42
N MET A 329 19.10 25.06 -15.40
CA MET A 329 18.45 25.06 -14.09
C MET A 329 18.43 26.45 -13.43
N ILE A 330 19.52 27.20 -13.54
CA ILE A 330 19.56 28.60 -13.07
C ILE A 330 18.54 29.43 -13.85
N ALA A 331 18.45 29.28 -15.17
CA ALA A 331 17.47 30.02 -15.97
C ALA A 331 16.01 29.68 -15.61
N ILE A 332 15.71 28.42 -15.27
CA ILE A 332 14.39 28.02 -14.77
C ILE A 332 14.12 28.65 -13.40
N GLY A 333 15.11 28.65 -12.49
CA GLY A 333 14.99 29.31 -11.19
C GLY A 333 14.69 30.80 -11.32
N ASP A 334 15.42 31.50 -12.19
CA ASP A 334 15.22 32.92 -12.48
C ASP A 334 13.84 33.19 -13.08
N MET A 335 13.40 32.32 -14.00
CA MET A 335 12.07 32.39 -14.60
C MET A 335 10.96 32.22 -13.55
N MET A 336 11.13 31.29 -12.62
CA MET A 336 10.17 31.07 -11.53
C MET A 336 10.14 32.24 -10.54
N ALA A 337 11.30 32.83 -10.21
CA ALA A 337 11.37 34.05 -9.42
C ALA A 337 10.67 35.22 -10.12
N LEU A 338 10.97 35.43 -11.42
CA LEU A 338 10.34 36.46 -12.25
C LEU A 338 8.83 36.29 -12.31
N SER A 339 8.32 35.06 -12.46
CA SER A 339 6.88 34.77 -12.47
C SER A 339 6.18 35.21 -11.18
N SER A 340 6.86 35.11 -10.03
CA SER A 340 6.32 35.53 -8.74
C SER A 340 6.28 37.05 -8.57
N GLU A 341 7.14 37.78 -9.29
CA GLU A 341 7.30 39.23 -9.20
C GLU A 341 6.67 39.98 -10.39
N ALA A 342 6.20 39.25 -11.41
CA ALA A 342 5.70 39.81 -12.67
C ALA A 342 4.60 40.88 -12.49
N SER A 343 3.74 40.70 -11.48
CA SER A 343 2.67 41.66 -11.16
C SER A 343 3.15 42.98 -10.54
N THR A 344 4.40 43.03 -10.08
CA THR A 344 4.99 44.19 -9.40
C THR A 344 5.98 44.98 -10.26
N LEU A 345 6.45 44.38 -11.35
CA LEU A 345 7.42 44.97 -12.26
C LEU A 345 6.73 45.86 -13.31
N ASP A 346 7.43 46.88 -13.77
CA ASP A 346 6.99 47.64 -14.93
C ASP A 346 7.10 46.79 -16.22
N GLY A 347 6.24 47.05 -17.19
CA GLY A 347 6.15 46.25 -18.41
C GLY A 347 7.44 46.24 -19.23
N ASP A 348 8.18 47.36 -19.24
CA ASP A 348 9.45 47.46 -19.96
C ASP A 348 10.56 46.63 -19.27
N ASP A 349 10.65 46.70 -17.94
CA ASP A 349 11.60 45.93 -17.13
C ASP A 349 11.32 44.42 -17.22
N LEU A 350 10.04 44.04 -17.13
CA LEU A 350 9.59 42.66 -17.32
C LEU A 350 9.95 42.16 -18.72
N GLY A 351 9.73 42.98 -19.75
CA GLY A 351 10.10 42.67 -21.12
C GLY A 351 11.61 42.49 -21.32
N ILE A 352 12.45 43.30 -20.66
CA ILE A 352 13.91 43.15 -20.67
C ILE A 352 14.33 41.83 -20.00
N ALA A 353 13.75 41.53 -18.83
CA ALA A 353 14.03 40.30 -18.10
C ALA A 353 13.67 39.05 -18.92
N ILE A 354 12.49 39.03 -19.54
CA ILE A 354 12.03 37.93 -20.40
C ILE A 354 12.99 37.70 -21.58
N ARG A 355 13.37 38.75 -22.30
CA ARG A 355 14.33 38.63 -23.43
C ARG A 355 15.71 38.16 -22.96
N GLY A 356 16.14 38.60 -21.78
CA GLY A 356 17.38 38.14 -21.15
C GLY A 356 17.36 36.64 -20.86
N LEU A 357 16.25 36.14 -20.31
CA LEU A 357 16.05 34.72 -20.04
C LEU A 357 15.95 33.90 -21.33
N GLU A 358 15.18 34.36 -22.32
CA GLU A 358 15.08 33.70 -23.63
C GLU A 358 16.46 33.50 -24.26
N LYS A 359 17.29 34.55 -24.28
CA LYS A 359 18.66 34.48 -24.82
C LYS A 359 19.53 33.47 -24.06
N ARG A 360 19.42 33.42 -22.73
CA ARG A 360 20.18 32.47 -21.90
C ARG A 360 19.73 31.02 -22.14
N ILE A 361 18.43 30.79 -22.26
CA ILE A 361 17.87 29.46 -22.53
C ILE A 361 18.27 29.00 -23.92
N MET A 362 18.11 29.84 -24.95
CA MET A 362 18.54 29.52 -26.32
C MET A 362 20.04 29.26 -26.42
N GLY A 363 20.88 30.09 -25.79
CA GLY A 363 22.32 29.85 -25.74
C GLY A 363 22.69 28.55 -25.00
N GLY A 364 21.90 28.16 -23.99
CA GLY A 364 22.04 26.86 -23.32
C GLY A 364 21.65 25.67 -24.21
N ILE A 365 20.64 25.83 -25.07
CA ILE A 365 20.28 24.83 -26.09
C ILE A 365 21.42 24.67 -27.09
N ASP A 366 21.92 25.78 -27.64
CA ASP A 366 23.03 25.76 -28.61
C ASP A 366 24.26 25.08 -28.02
N ALA A 367 24.62 25.41 -26.77
CA ALA A 367 25.73 24.79 -26.06
C ALA A 367 25.50 23.29 -25.79
N ALA A 368 24.26 22.85 -25.55
CA ALA A 368 23.94 21.45 -25.37
C ALA A 368 23.97 20.66 -26.69
N LEU A 369 23.65 21.30 -27.81
CA LEU A 369 23.71 20.70 -29.15
C LEU A 369 25.12 20.70 -29.75
N ASP A 370 26.02 21.55 -29.24
CA ASP A 370 27.42 21.57 -29.65
C ASP A 370 28.15 20.25 -29.30
N GLY A 371 28.84 19.70 -30.30
CA GLY A 371 29.62 18.47 -30.19
C GLY A 371 30.85 18.60 -29.29
N ALA A 372 31.27 19.82 -28.98
CA ALA A 372 32.37 20.12 -28.06
C ALA A 372 31.95 20.19 -26.57
N SER A 373 30.66 19.99 -26.24
CA SER A 373 30.19 20.05 -24.86
C SER A 373 30.75 18.90 -23.99
N SER A 374 31.03 19.21 -22.72
CA SER A 374 31.45 18.22 -21.70
C SER A 374 30.31 17.29 -21.26
N LEU A 375 29.08 17.54 -21.73
CA LEU A 375 27.88 16.80 -21.37
C LEU A 375 27.79 15.47 -22.11
N THR A 376 27.38 14.42 -21.38
CA THR A 376 27.04 13.14 -21.99
C THR A 376 25.86 13.30 -22.97
N PRO A 377 25.69 12.39 -23.96
CA PRO A 377 24.54 12.44 -24.88
C PRO A 377 23.18 12.45 -24.17
N THR A 378 23.08 11.71 -23.05
CA THR A 378 21.89 11.74 -22.18
C THR A 378 21.67 13.13 -21.60
N ASN A 379 22.71 13.73 -20.99
CA ASN A 379 22.60 15.04 -20.36
C ASN A 379 22.26 16.13 -21.37
N ARG A 380 22.79 16.06 -22.59
CA ARG A 380 22.42 16.96 -23.70
C ARG A 380 20.94 16.88 -24.04
N SER A 381 20.42 15.65 -24.17
CA SER A 381 19.01 15.41 -24.50
C SER A 381 18.07 15.91 -23.39
N VAL A 382 18.39 15.62 -22.12
CA VAL A 382 17.61 16.09 -20.97
C VAL A 382 17.69 17.61 -20.85
N THR A 383 18.88 18.21 -20.99
CA THR A 383 19.06 19.66 -20.96
C THR A 383 18.25 20.35 -22.07
N HIS A 384 18.28 19.81 -23.30
CA HIS A 384 17.49 20.34 -24.41
C HIS A 384 15.98 20.26 -24.15
N LEU A 385 15.50 19.15 -23.58
CA LEU A 385 14.08 18.99 -23.22
C LEU A 385 13.65 20.01 -22.17
N PHE A 386 14.40 20.15 -21.06
CA PHE A 386 14.10 21.10 -20.00
C PHE A 386 14.16 22.55 -20.49
N ALA A 387 15.16 22.90 -21.30
CA ALA A 387 15.29 24.23 -21.88
C ALA A 387 14.10 24.57 -22.80
N THR A 388 13.68 23.63 -23.64
CA THR A 388 12.56 23.85 -24.56
C THR A 388 11.24 23.99 -23.82
N ALA A 389 11.02 23.20 -22.76
CA ALA A 389 9.87 23.37 -21.88
C ALA A 389 9.92 24.70 -21.09
N ALA A 390 11.11 25.15 -20.66
CA ALA A 390 11.27 26.46 -20.03
C ALA A 390 10.86 27.61 -20.98
N LEU A 391 11.13 27.50 -22.28
CA LEU A 391 10.62 28.47 -23.27
C LEU A 391 9.09 28.50 -23.34
N VAL A 392 8.43 27.34 -23.26
CA VAL A 392 6.95 27.29 -23.19
C VAL A 392 6.46 28.13 -22.02
N GLN A 393 6.99 27.88 -20.81
CA GLN A 393 6.57 28.61 -19.62
C GLN A 393 6.93 30.10 -19.68
N LEU A 394 8.10 30.45 -20.20
CA LEU A 394 8.54 31.84 -20.36
C LEU A 394 7.60 32.63 -21.29
N TYR A 395 7.20 32.02 -22.41
CA TYR A 395 6.26 32.64 -23.34
C TYR A 395 4.85 32.70 -22.77
N THR A 396 4.43 31.75 -21.94
CA THR A 396 3.17 31.84 -21.20
C THR A 396 3.17 33.06 -20.30
N ILE A 397 4.23 33.25 -19.50
CA ILE A 397 4.39 34.43 -18.63
C ILE A 397 4.34 35.73 -19.45
N ALA A 398 5.04 35.77 -20.59
CA ALA A 398 5.02 36.92 -21.49
C ALA A 398 3.61 37.23 -22.01
N SER A 399 2.90 36.21 -22.49
CA SER A 399 1.53 36.32 -23.03
C SER A 399 0.54 36.79 -21.97
N GLU A 400 0.61 36.26 -20.74
CA GLU A 400 -0.26 36.65 -19.62
C GLU A 400 -0.09 38.12 -19.23
N ASN A 401 1.11 38.68 -19.45
CA ASN A 401 1.46 40.06 -19.12
C ASN A 401 1.47 41.00 -20.35
N GLY A 402 0.98 40.56 -21.51
CA GLY A 402 0.90 41.38 -22.72
C GLY A 402 2.26 41.77 -23.32
N ILE A 403 3.33 41.05 -22.99
CA ILE A 403 4.68 41.26 -23.52
C ILE A 403 4.81 40.53 -24.86
N SER A 404 5.34 41.22 -25.87
CA SER A 404 5.60 40.63 -27.19
C SER A 404 6.66 39.53 -27.10
N SER A 405 6.27 38.28 -27.35
CA SER A 405 7.14 37.10 -27.42
C SER A 405 6.66 36.14 -28.52
N PRO A 406 7.44 35.11 -28.86
CA PRO A 406 6.93 33.97 -29.62
C PRO A 406 5.72 33.31 -28.94
N ASP A 407 4.88 32.65 -29.75
CA ASP A 407 3.69 31.94 -29.28
C ASP A 407 4.07 30.70 -28.43
N PRO A 408 3.55 30.55 -27.20
CA PRO A 408 3.75 29.36 -26.37
C PRO A 408 3.44 28.05 -27.10
N HIS A 409 2.41 28.00 -27.96
CA HIS A 409 2.02 26.78 -28.68
C HIS A 409 3.02 26.38 -29.77
N THR A 410 3.76 27.35 -30.32
CA THR A 410 4.90 27.05 -31.20
C THR A 410 6.04 26.41 -30.40
N ALA A 411 6.29 26.85 -29.17
CA ALA A 411 7.27 26.21 -28.30
C ALA A 411 6.84 24.80 -27.86
N VAL A 412 5.54 24.55 -27.63
CA VAL A 412 5.01 23.19 -27.37
C VAL A 412 5.34 22.25 -28.54
N SER A 413 5.18 22.72 -29.78
CA SER A 413 5.52 21.93 -30.98
C SER A 413 7.01 21.56 -31.03
N ARG A 414 7.89 22.44 -30.55
CA ARG A 414 9.33 22.13 -30.40
C ARG A 414 9.58 21.10 -29.30
N VAL A 415 8.85 21.16 -28.17
CA VAL A 415 8.95 20.11 -27.13
C VAL A 415 8.58 18.75 -27.71
N ILE A 416 7.52 18.68 -28.52
CA ILE A 416 7.11 17.45 -29.21
C ILE A 416 8.23 16.95 -30.14
N GLU A 417 8.87 17.84 -30.90
CA GLU A 417 10.01 17.49 -31.74
C GLU A 417 11.17 16.90 -30.92
N VAL A 418 11.51 17.54 -29.79
CA VAL A 418 12.56 17.02 -28.88
C VAL A 418 12.18 15.65 -28.33
N LEU A 419 10.94 15.48 -27.87
CA LEU A 419 10.43 14.20 -27.34
C LEU A 419 10.53 13.07 -28.37
N ASN A 420 10.20 13.35 -29.64
CA ASN A 420 10.27 12.35 -30.73
C ASN A 420 11.71 11.91 -31.05
N HIS A 421 12.71 12.73 -30.70
CA HIS A 421 14.13 12.43 -30.93
C HIS A 421 14.88 12.02 -29.65
N LEU A 422 14.19 11.85 -28.52
CA LEU A 422 14.82 11.39 -27.30
C LEU A 422 15.38 9.97 -27.47
N PRO A 423 16.61 9.70 -27.01
CA PRO A 423 17.13 8.35 -26.96
C PRO A 423 16.21 7.39 -26.19
N PRO A 424 16.03 6.14 -26.66
CA PRO A 424 15.04 5.22 -26.11
C PRO A 424 15.33 4.76 -24.66
N HIS A 425 16.56 4.93 -24.18
CA HIS A 425 16.93 4.62 -22.79
C HIS A 425 16.53 5.72 -21.80
N ILE A 426 16.13 6.90 -22.27
CA ILE A 426 15.67 7.98 -21.40
C ILE A 426 14.22 7.73 -21.03
N SER A 427 13.99 7.41 -19.76
CA SER A 427 12.63 7.24 -19.25
C SER A 427 11.93 8.59 -19.14
N LEU A 428 10.81 8.75 -19.85
CA LEU A 428 9.94 9.92 -19.76
C LEU A 428 9.34 10.11 -18.35
N ARG A 429 9.28 9.04 -17.54
CA ARG A 429 8.87 9.13 -16.12
C ARG A 429 9.85 9.94 -15.28
N ALA A 430 11.10 10.05 -15.71
CA ALA A 430 12.10 10.87 -15.05
C ALA A 430 12.05 12.35 -15.46
N THR A 431 11.19 12.72 -16.42
CA THR A 431 11.04 14.10 -16.92
C THR A 431 9.61 14.62 -16.74
N PRO A 432 9.01 14.55 -15.53
CA PRO A 432 7.62 14.96 -15.33
C PRO A 432 7.43 16.46 -15.56
N TRP A 433 8.39 17.30 -15.16
CA TRP A 433 8.25 18.75 -15.26
C TRP A 433 8.10 19.25 -16.72
N PRO A 434 8.99 18.88 -17.67
CA PRO A 434 8.80 19.26 -19.08
C PRO A 434 7.49 18.77 -19.69
N LEU A 435 7.08 17.55 -19.34
CA LEU A 435 5.83 16.95 -19.84
C LEU A 435 4.60 17.68 -19.31
N CYS A 436 4.59 18.05 -18.02
CA CYS A 436 3.50 18.82 -17.43
C CYS A 436 3.40 20.22 -18.04
N VAL A 437 4.53 20.94 -18.16
CA VAL A 437 4.56 22.31 -18.73
C VAL A 437 4.06 22.31 -20.18
N ALA A 438 4.58 21.41 -21.01
CA ALA A 438 4.20 21.39 -22.43
C ALA A 438 2.78 20.83 -22.63
N GLY A 439 2.42 19.78 -21.89
CA GLY A 439 1.10 19.16 -21.95
C GLY A 439 -0.02 20.11 -21.50
N SER A 440 0.20 20.90 -20.44
CA SER A 440 -0.82 21.86 -19.96
C SER A 440 -1.04 23.04 -20.90
N MET A 441 -0.10 23.30 -21.81
CA MET A 441 -0.19 24.37 -22.82
C MET A 441 -0.51 23.82 -24.22
N ALA A 442 -0.78 22.52 -24.35
CA ALA A 442 -1.08 21.90 -25.64
C ALA A 442 -2.53 22.19 -26.07
N LEU A 443 -2.71 22.66 -27.30
CA LEU A 443 -4.01 22.80 -27.96
C LEU A 443 -4.12 21.79 -29.11
N PRO A 444 -5.34 21.49 -29.61
CA PRO A 444 -5.50 20.65 -30.80
C PRO A 444 -4.65 21.17 -31.98
N PRO A 445 -3.86 20.31 -32.66
CA PRO A 445 -3.81 18.85 -32.55
C PRO A 445 -2.78 18.30 -31.54
N ASN A 446 -1.93 19.15 -30.95
CA ASN A 446 -0.87 18.75 -30.03
C ASN A 446 -1.41 18.12 -28.73
N GLU A 447 -2.63 18.49 -28.31
CA GLU A 447 -3.34 17.88 -27.18
C GLU A 447 -3.42 16.34 -27.35
N GLN A 448 -3.84 15.86 -28.53
CA GLN A 448 -3.95 14.44 -28.83
C GLN A 448 -2.61 13.71 -28.73
N TYR A 449 -1.51 14.37 -29.10
CA TYR A 449 -0.17 13.79 -28.97
C TYR A 449 0.17 13.51 -27.51
N PHE A 450 -0.10 14.45 -26.60
CA PHE A 450 0.16 14.25 -25.17
C PHE A 450 -0.79 13.21 -24.58
N ASP A 451 -2.05 13.18 -24.97
CA ASP A 451 -2.99 12.11 -24.58
C ASP A 451 -2.47 10.72 -24.95
N ASP A 452 -2.01 10.55 -26.19
CA ASP A 452 -1.47 9.29 -26.67
C ASP A 452 -0.14 8.94 -25.98
N LEU A 453 0.69 9.95 -25.70
CA LEU A 453 1.94 9.78 -24.95
C LEU A 453 1.68 9.30 -23.52
N PHE A 454 0.76 9.94 -22.81
CA PHE A 454 0.40 9.56 -21.44
C PHE A 454 -0.28 8.19 -21.40
N LYS A 455 -1.15 7.86 -22.37
CA LYS A 455 -1.69 6.49 -22.52
C LYS A 455 -0.58 5.45 -22.66
N LYS A 456 0.38 5.67 -23.57
CA LYS A 456 1.54 4.77 -23.73
C LYS A 456 2.39 4.64 -22.46
N LEU A 457 2.54 5.71 -21.68
CA LEU A 457 3.26 5.70 -20.41
C LEU A 457 2.51 4.95 -19.30
N MET A 458 1.19 4.90 -19.39
CA MET A 458 0.33 4.09 -18.51
C MET A 458 0.27 2.63 -18.96
N ASP A 459 0.22 2.35 -20.26
CA ASP A 459 0.16 0.97 -20.80
C ASP A 459 1.48 0.21 -20.56
N ASN A 460 2.62 0.92 -20.63
CA ASN A 460 3.94 0.38 -20.30
C ASN A 460 4.31 0.63 -18.82
N ALA A 461 3.33 0.97 -17.98
CA ALA A 461 3.55 1.03 -16.56
C ALA A 461 3.80 -0.37 -16.01
N GLU A 462 5.07 -0.71 -15.78
CA GLU A 462 5.35 -1.71 -14.76
C GLU A 462 4.62 -1.28 -13.47
N ALA A 463 3.96 -2.23 -12.80
CA ALA A 463 3.31 -1.97 -11.52
C ALA A 463 4.36 -1.33 -10.58
N GLY A 464 4.09 -0.13 -10.10
CA GLY A 464 5.10 0.71 -9.45
C GLY A 464 4.44 1.89 -8.75
N PHE A 465 5.21 2.84 -8.24
CA PHE A 465 4.64 3.99 -7.54
C PHE A 465 3.66 4.76 -8.46
N THR A 466 2.44 4.97 -7.98
CA THR A 466 1.35 5.61 -8.75
C THR A 466 0.64 6.67 -7.91
N ASN A 467 -0.22 7.45 -8.54
CA ASN A 467 -1.11 8.41 -7.86
C ASN A 467 -2.46 7.79 -7.42
N CYS A 468 -2.58 6.45 -7.39
CA CYS A 468 -3.84 5.77 -7.06
C CYS A 468 -4.39 6.17 -5.69
N VAL A 469 -3.53 6.34 -4.68
CA VAL A 469 -3.96 6.79 -3.35
C VAL A 469 -4.61 8.17 -3.43
N SER A 470 -4.02 9.10 -4.21
CA SER A 470 -4.58 10.44 -4.37
C SER A 470 -5.92 10.45 -5.09
N VAL A 471 -6.10 9.58 -6.09
CA VAL A 471 -7.40 9.36 -6.74
C VAL A 471 -8.43 8.85 -5.71
N ALA A 472 -8.07 7.85 -4.91
CA ALA A 472 -8.95 7.33 -3.86
C ALA A 472 -9.27 8.39 -2.79
N THR A 473 -8.28 9.16 -2.33
CA THR A 473 -8.49 10.24 -1.33
C THR A 473 -9.46 11.31 -1.84
N LYS A 474 -9.40 11.67 -3.14
CA LYS A 474 -10.36 12.61 -3.74
C LYS A 474 -11.79 12.11 -3.70
N ILE A 475 -12.03 10.79 -3.79
CA ILE A 475 -13.37 10.22 -3.65
C ILE A 475 -13.75 10.09 -2.17
N LEU A 476 -12.83 9.61 -1.34
CA LEU A 476 -13.06 9.40 0.08
C LEU A 476 -13.27 10.70 0.88
N GLN A 477 -12.87 11.87 0.36
CA GLN A 477 -13.20 13.15 0.99
C GLN A 477 -14.71 13.39 1.11
N TYR A 478 -15.51 12.79 0.21
CA TYR A 478 -16.97 12.86 0.23
C TYR A 478 -17.59 11.78 1.12
N PHE A 479 -16.83 10.77 1.56
CA PHE A 479 -17.34 9.72 2.44
C PHE A 479 -17.65 10.28 3.85
N PRO A 480 -18.80 9.93 4.46
CA PRO A 480 -19.82 8.97 4.00
C PRO A 480 -20.93 9.57 3.11
N GLN A 481 -20.91 10.88 2.82
CA GLN A 481 -21.93 11.59 2.04
C GLN A 481 -21.78 11.36 0.52
N LEU A 482 -21.89 10.10 0.09
CA LEU A 482 -21.81 9.73 -1.32
C LEU A 482 -23.16 9.96 -2.02
N GLU A 483 -23.17 10.86 -2.99
CA GLU A 483 -24.30 11.13 -3.89
C GLU A 483 -24.22 10.34 -5.20
N LYS A 484 -25.32 10.30 -5.97
CA LYS A 484 -25.44 9.60 -7.26
C LYS A 484 -24.27 9.87 -8.21
N HIS A 485 -23.87 11.13 -8.38
CA HIS A 485 -22.84 11.53 -9.35
C HIS A 485 -21.44 10.97 -9.03
N HIS A 486 -21.21 10.48 -7.81
CA HIS A 486 -19.96 9.80 -7.44
C HIS A 486 -19.92 8.34 -7.93
N PHE A 487 -21.03 7.76 -8.37
CA PHE A 487 -21.13 6.37 -8.81
C PHE A 487 -21.14 6.26 -10.33
N ALA A 488 -20.55 5.19 -10.87
CA ALA A 488 -20.71 4.84 -12.28
C ALA A 488 -22.16 4.38 -12.55
N ALA A 489 -22.67 4.56 -13.76
CA ALA A 489 -24.06 4.19 -14.09
C ALA A 489 -24.37 2.71 -13.79
N ASP A 490 -23.39 1.82 -13.99
CA ASP A 490 -23.45 0.39 -13.69
C ASP A 490 -22.85 0.02 -12.33
N ALA A 491 -22.77 0.97 -11.40
CA ALA A 491 -22.15 0.77 -10.09
C ALA A 491 -22.78 -0.37 -9.28
N LEU A 492 -21.97 -0.95 -8.41
CA LEU A 492 -22.38 -2.06 -7.57
C LEU A 492 -21.90 -1.87 -6.14
N TRP A 493 -22.81 -1.99 -5.18
CA TRP A 493 -22.46 -1.99 -3.76
C TRP A 493 -22.74 -3.35 -3.14
N ARG A 494 -21.70 -4.00 -2.60
CA ARG A 494 -21.79 -5.23 -1.80
C ARG A 494 -21.62 -4.92 -0.34
N ASP A 495 -22.66 -5.13 0.44
CA ASP A 495 -22.60 -5.02 1.89
C ASP A 495 -22.44 -6.41 2.52
N THR A 496 -21.41 -6.56 3.35
CA THR A 496 -21.10 -7.79 4.09
C THR A 496 -21.26 -7.51 5.58
N TYR A 497 -22.51 -7.45 6.02
CA TYR A 497 -22.94 -7.26 7.41
C TYR A 497 -22.70 -5.88 8.04
N VAL A 498 -22.24 -4.87 7.30
CA VAL A 498 -21.94 -3.54 7.87
C VAL A 498 -23.22 -2.71 8.05
N LEU A 499 -23.91 -2.41 6.94
CA LEU A 499 -25.07 -1.50 6.95
C LEU A 499 -26.41 -2.22 6.85
N THR A 500 -26.44 -3.41 6.24
CA THR A 500 -27.68 -4.17 6.04
C THR A 500 -27.83 -5.30 7.06
N SER A 501 -26.83 -5.51 7.92
CA SER A 501 -26.76 -6.66 8.85
C SER A 501 -26.90 -8.03 8.17
N THR A 502 -26.76 -8.09 6.84
CA THR A 502 -26.83 -9.30 6.01
C THR A 502 -25.81 -9.18 4.87
N ILE A 503 -25.68 -10.22 4.04
CA ILE A 503 -24.95 -10.10 2.78
C ILE A 503 -25.94 -9.62 1.72
N ARG A 504 -25.80 -8.38 1.27
CA ARG A 504 -26.69 -7.77 0.28
C ARG A 504 -25.90 -7.13 -0.86
N THR A 505 -26.52 -7.03 -2.03
CA THR A 505 -25.95 -6.34 -3.19
C THR A 505 -26.98 -5.40 -3.79
N PHE A 506 -26.57 -4.16 -4.00
CA PHE A 506 -27.31 -3.12 -4.70
C PHE A 506 -26.64 -2.87 -6.05
N TYR A 507 -27.44 -2.50 -7.04
CA TYR A 507 -27.00 -2.32 -8.43
C TYR A 507 -27.46 -0.96 -8.95
N TYR A 508 -26.65 -0.38 -9.82
CA TYR A 508 -26.83 0.94 -10.45
C TYR A 508 -26.68 2.11 -9.48
N ASP A 509 -26.16 3.22 -10.00
CA ASP A 509 -25.91 4.47 -9.28
C ASP A 509 -27.13 4.96 -8.46
N ASP A 510 -28.32 4.96 -9.06
CA ASP A 510 -29.55 5.46 -8.44
C ASP A 510 -29.94 4.66 -7.18
N SER A 511 -29.93 3.33 -7.28
CA SER A 511 -30.34 2.48 -6.16
C SER A 511 -29.27 2.43 -5.08
N VAL A 512 -27.99 2.40 -5.49
CA VAL A 512 -26.86 2.44 -4.56
C VAL A 512 -26.87 3.73 -3.76
N ALA A 513 -26.96 4.90 -4.42
CA ALA A 513 -26.94 6.19 -3.74
C ALA A 513 -28.15 6.39 -2.80
N ALA A 514 -29.35 6.01 -3.24
CA ALA A 514 -30.56 6.13 -2.42
C ALA A 514 -30.48 5.28 -1.15
N GLU A 515 -30.11 4.00 -1.28
CA GLU A 515 -30.02 3.08 -0.14
C GLU A 515 -28.84 3.42 0.77
N TRP A 516 -27.70 3.82 0.20
CA TRP A 516 -26.57 4.32 0.96
C TRP A 516 -26.97 5.50 1.85
N HIS A 517 -27.62 6.52 1.28
CA HIS A 517 -28.08 7.68 2.03
C HIS A 517 -29.06 7.33 3.16
N ILE A 518 -29.96 6.35 2.95
CA ILE A 518 -30.87 5.89 3.99
C ILE A 518 -30.09 5.24 5.13
N LEU A 519 -29.15 4.36 4.81
CA LEU A 519 -28.46 3.51 5.79
C LEU A 519 -27.37 4.25 6.58
N ILE A 520 -26.64 5.20 5.97
CA ILE A 520 -25.63 5.97 6.70
C ILE A 520 -26.24 6.80 7.83
N ASN A 521 -27.47 7.29 7.65
CA ASN A 521 -28.16 8.10 8.64
C ASN A 521 -28.54 7.30 9.90
N SER A 522 -28.82 6.00 9.76
CA SER A 522 -29.14 5.15 10.91
C SER A 522 -27.91 4.62 11.63
N HIS A 523 -26.78 4.46 10.93
CA HIS A 523 -25.57 3.86 11.48
C HIS A 523 -24.57 4.88 12.03
N GLY A 524 -24.50 6.07 11.44
CA GLY A 524 -23.53 7.11 11.80
C GLY A 524 -22.10 6.65 11.52
N LEU A 525 -21.63 6.84 10.28
CA LEU A 525 -20.30 6.43 9.87
C LEU A 525 -19.24 7.49 10.18
N SER A 526 -18.05 7.04 10.61
CA SER A 526 -16.87 7.89 10.76
C SER A 526 -16.25 8.23 9.40
N ARG A 527 -15.23 9.08 9.40
CA ARG A 527 -14.46 9.39 8.19
C ARG A 527 -13.65 8.17 7.77
N ALA A 528 -13.60 7.91 6.47
CA ALA A 528 -12.78 6.85 5.91
C ALA A 528 -11.29 7.21 5.99
N SER A 529 -10.45 6.20 6.22
CA SER A 529 -8.99 6.29 6.16
C SER A 529 -8.43 5.23 5.20
N THR A 530 -7.63 5.63 4.23
CA THR A 530 -7.02 4.68 3.28
C THR A 530 -6.01 3.78 3.98
N VAL A 531 -6.00 2.50 3.62
CA VAL A 531 -4.97 1.56 4.08
C VAL A 531 -3.70 1.75 3.26
N LEU A 532 -2.57 1.95 3.94
CA LEU A 532 -1.27 2.18 3.31
C LEU A 532 -0.90 1.01 2.37
N GLY A 533 -0.50 1.31 1.13
CA GLY A 533 -0.09 0.27 0.18
C GLY A 533 -1.25 -0.45 -0.53
N SER A 534 -2.50 -0.16 -0.17
CA SER A 534 -3.66 -0.87 -0.75
C SER A 534 -4.08 -0.37 -2.12
N ALA A 535 -3.78 0.90 -2.45
CA ALA A 535 -4.23 1.51 -3.69
C ALA A 535 -3.37 1.06 -4.89
N LYS A 536 -4.00 0.48 -5.92
CA LYS A 536 -3.30 -0.01 -7.12
C LYS A 536 -4.19 -0.01 -8.35
N VAL A 537 -3.53 0.06 -9.51
CA VAL A 537 -4.17 -0.19 -10.80
C VAL A 537 -4.34 -1.69 -10.99
N ILE A 538 -5.55 -2.12 -11.33
CA ILE A 538 -5.84 -3.47 -11.79
C ILE A 538 -6.07 -3.39 -13.30
N SER A 539 -5.23 -4.11 -14.06
CA SER A 539 -5.36 -4.20 -15.53
C SER A 539 -5.21 -5.66 -15.96
N PRO A 540 -6.31 -6.39 -16.21
CA PRO A 540 -6.26 -7.75 -16.72
C PRO A 540 -5.83 -7.84 -18.20
N GLY A 541 -5.62 -6.71 -18.89
CA GLY A 541 -5.31 -6.62 -20.32
C GLY A 541 -6.44 -6.00 -21.15
N ASP A 542 -6.24 -5.90 -22.47
CA ASP A 542 -7.23 -5.44 -23.46
C ASP A 542 -7.77 -4.01 -23.23
N GLY A 543 -6.96 -3.13 -22.64
CA GLY A 543 -7.34 -1.74 -22.38
C GLY A 543 -8.37 -1.58 -21.24
N ILE A 544 -8.65 -2.64 -20.49
CA ILE A 544 -9.52 -2.59 -19.31
C ILE A 544 -8.66 -2.35 -18.08
N ALA A 545 -8.88 -1.24 -17.38
CA ALA A 545 -8.20 -0.95 -16.12
C ALA A 545 -9.10 -0.19 -15.15
N TRP A 546 -8.88 -0.39 -13.86
CA TRP A 546 -9.51 0.36 -12.76
C TRP A 546 -8.54 0.52 -11.59
N VAL A 547 -8.87 1.36 -10.62
CA VAL A 547 -8.09 1.52 -9.39
C VAL A 547 -8.81 0.84 -8.24
N ASP A 548 -8.19 -0.14 -7.59
CA ASP A 548 -8.67 -0.69 -6.32
C ASP A 548 -7.96 0.00 -5.16
N CYS A 549 -8.68 0.32 -4.09
CA CYS A 549 -8.13 0.86 -2.86
C CYS A 549 -8.91 0.35 -1.64
N THR A 550 -8.19 -0.08 -0.60
CA THR A 550 -8.81 -0.47 0.67
C THR A 550 -8.85 0.73 1.61
N PHE A 551 -9.96 0.89 2.33
CA PHE A 551 -10.08 1.90 3.38
C PHE A 551 -10.79 1.33 4.60
N THR A 552 -10.60 1.95 5.76
CA THR A 552 -11.26 1.59 7.01
C THR A 552 -12.13 2.72 7.50
N PHE A 553 -13.19 2.36 8.22
CA PHE A 553 -14.11 3.29 8.86
C PHE A 553 -14.80 2.59 10.04
N GLU A 554 -15.53 3.36 10.84
CA GLU A 554 -16.30 2.87 11.99
C GLU A 554 -17.77 3.22 11.78
N SER A 555 -18.67 2.33 12.22
CA SER A 555 -20.09 2.66 12.42
C SER A 555 -20.34 2.84 13.92
N LEU A 556 -21.19 3.80 14.28
CA LEU A 556 -21.55 4.08 15.67
C LEU A 556 -22.70 3.17 16.16
N THR A 557 -23.63 2.82 15.28
CA THR A 557 -24.85 2.06 15.65
C THR A 557 -25.14 0.93 14.65
N PRO A 558 -24.74 -0.33 14.95
CA PRO A 558 -23.93 -0.74 16.08
C PRO A 558 -22.48 -0.23 15.99
N ALA A 559 -21.80 -0.16 17.14
CA ALA A 559 -20.37 0.16 17.22
C ALA A 559 -19.55 -0.98 16.61
N ILE A 560 -19.01 -0.76 15.42
CA ILE A 560 -18.27 -1.77 14.65
C ILE A 560 -17.10 -1.14 13.90
N ASN A 561 -16.02 -1.89 13.75
CA ASN A 561 -14.92 -1.55 12.86
C ASN A 561 -15.14 -2.22 11.51
N CYS A 562 -14.93 -1.46 10.45
CA CYS A 562 -15.20 -1.87 9.08
C CYS A 562 -13.97 -1.66 8.22
N SER A 563 -13.81 -2.54 7.24
CA SER A 563 -12.96 -2.32 6.07
C SER A 563 -13.84 -2.22 4.83
N ASP A 564 -13.30 -1.66 3.76
CA ASP A 564 -13.96 -1.56 2.48
C ASP A 564 -12.95 -1.66 1.34
N ILE A 565 -13.43 -2.07 0.16
CA ILE A 565 -12.69 -2.02 -1.10
C ILE A 565 -13.44 -1.14 -2.08
N LEU A 566 -12.80 -0.05 -2.48
CA LEU A 566 -13.25 0.89 -3.49
C LEU A 566 -12.62 0.53 -4.84
N SER A 567 -13.45 0.22 -5.84
CA SER A 567 -13.01 0.09 -7.23
C SER A 567 -13.46 1.32 -8.03
N LEU A 568 -12.50 2.08 -8.55
CA LEU A 568 -12.71 3.36 -9.23
C LEU A 568 -12.40 3.26 -10.72
N VAL A 569 -13.25 3.88 -11.55
CA VAL A 569 -13.08 3.97 -12.99
C VAL A 569 -13.09 5.45 -13.43
N PRO A 570 -12.33 5.81 -14.48
CA PRO A 570 -12.36 7.16 -15.02
C PRO A 570 -13.69 7.44 -15.73
N SER A 571 -14.18 8.66 -15.58
CA SER A 571 -15.37 9.17 -16.25
C SER A 571 -14.97 9.97 -17.51
N PRO A 572 -15.86 10.10 -18.51
CA PRO A 572 -15.56 10.85 -19.75
C PRO A 572 -15.25 12.33 -19.54
N ASP A 573 -15.69 12.92 -18.42
CA ASP A 573 -15.42 14.30 -18.01
C ASP A 573 -14.07 14.47 -17.29
N GLY A 574 -13.26 13.39 -17.19
CA GLY A 574 -11.98 13.37 -16.48
C GLY A 574 -12.10 13.19 -14.97
N SER A 575 -13.31 13.06 -14.41
CA SER A 575 -13.53 12.70 -13.01
C SER A 575 -13.35 11.19 -12.79
N TRP A 576 -13.43 10.76 -11.53
CA TRP A 576 -13.36 9.34 -11.16
C TRP A 576 -14.65 8.94 -10.46
N ASN A 577 -15.21 7.80 -10.84
CA ASN A 577 -16.45 7.30 -10.28
C ASN A 577 -16.26 5.95 -9.60
N ILE A 578 -17.07 5.71 -8.58
CA ILE A 578 -17.17 4.45 -7.87
C ILE A 578 -17.90 3.44 -8.74
N TRP A 579 -17.17 2.43 -9.22
CA TRP A 579 -17.74 1.31 -9.94
C TRP A 579 -18.16 0.19 -8.99
N VAL A 580 -17.34 -0.12 -7.99
CA VAL A 580 -17.69 -1.11 -6.96
C VAL A 580 -17.34 -0.58 -5.57
N LEU A 581 -18.31 -0.67 -4.66
CA LEU A 581 -18.15 -0.43 -3.23
C LEU A 581 -18.36 -1.74 -2.46
N ARG A 582 -17.52 -2.06 -1.48
CA ARG A 582 -17.60 -3.33 -0.73
C ARG A 582 -17.41 -3.11 0.76
N THR A 583 -18.49 -2.89 1.50
CA THR A 583 -18.42 -2.73 2.96
C THR A 583 -18.29 -4.08 3.66
N ILE A 584 -17.27 -4.25 4.51
CA ILE A 584 -16.96 -5.50 5.22
C ILE A 584 -16.87 -5.25 6.72
N LEU A 585 -17.62 -6.06 7.48
CA LEU A 585 -17.55 -6.06 8.95
C LEU A 585 -16.29 -6.79 9.42
N GLU A 586 -15.38 -6.07 10.07
CA GLU A 586 -14.15 -6.64 10.63
C GLU A 586 -14.31 -7.04 12.09
N GLN A 587 -14.87 -6.13 12.89
CA GLN A 587 -15.00 -6.32 14.33
C GLN A 587 -16.28 -5.71 14.86
N VAL A 588 -16.89 -6.39 15.84
CA VAL A 588 -18.03 -5.88 16.59
C VAL A 588 -17.61 -5.49 18.00
N THR A 589 -17.97 -4.29 18.44
CA THR A 589 -17.81 -3.88 19.84
C THR A 589 -19.02 -4.36 20.65
N MET A 590 -18.79 -5.33 21.54
CA MET A 590 -19.83 -5.79 22.46
C MET A 590 -19.90 -4.86 23.68
N VAL A 591 -20.99 -4.11 23.82
CA VAL A 591 -21.25 -3.31 25.04
C VAL A 591 -22.18 -4.06 25.98
N GLN A 592 -21.61 -4.59 27.07
CA GLN A 592 -22.38 -5.33 28.06
C GLN A 592 -23.01 -4.40 29.11
N ARG A 593 -24.34 -4.20 29.00
CA ARG A 593 -25.09 -3.28 29.88
C ARG A 593 -25.41 -3.86 31.26
N SER A 594 -25.61 -5.18 31.36
CA SER A 594 -25.96 -5.87 32.60
C SER A 594 -25.25 -7.21 32.72
N ARG A 595 -25.29 -7.84 33.91
CA ARG A 595 -24.92 -9.26 34.03
C ARG A 595 -25.76 -10.07 33.02
N THR A 596 -25.09 -10.93 32.27
CA THR A 596 -25.67 -11.65 31.13
C THR A 596 -25.54 -13.14 31.35
N PHE A 597 -26.63 -13.87 31.15
CA PHE A 597 -26.61 -15.32 31.28
C PHE A 597 -25.74 -15.93 30.18
N VAL A 598 -24.65 -16.59 30.55
CA VAL A 598 -23.74 -17.22 29.58
C VAL A 598 -24.03 -18.72 29.54
N LEU A 599 -24.57 -19.20 28.43
CA LEU A 599 -24.92 -20.61 28.25
C LEU A 599 -24.04 -21.25 27.17
N PRO A 600 -23.13 -22.18 27.53
CA PRO A 600 -22.33 -22.90 26.55
C PRO A 600 -23.18 -23.78 25.64
N ALA A 601 -22.91 -23.73 24.34
CA ALA A 601 -23.67 -24.48 23.33
C ALA A 601 -23.62 -25.99 23.57
N GLU A 602 -22.51 -26.52 24.05
CA GLU A 602 -22.36 -27.94 24.36
C GLU A 602 -23.32 -28.42 25.47
N LEU A 603 -23.68 -27.56 26.44
CA LEU A 603 -24.65 -27.91 27.47
C LEU A 603 -26.08 -27.96 26.90
N ILE A 604 -26.35 -27.14 25.87
CA ILE A 604 -27.61 -27.18 25.13
C ILE A 604 -27.66 -28.49 24.35
N GLU A 605 -26.62 -28.83 23.61
CA GLU A 605 -26.55 -30.08 22.85
C GLU A 605 -26.73 -31.31 23.75
N GLU A 606 -26.02 -31.39 24.88
CA GLU A 606 -26.10 -32.49 25.84
C GLU A 606 -27.53 -32.66 26.39
N ARG A 607 -28.23 -31.56 26.63
CA ARG A 607 -29.62 -31.61 27.10
C ARG A 607 -30.59 -31.97 25.99
N TYR A 608 -30.44 -31.38 24.81
CA TYR A 608 -31.40 -31.51 23.73
C TYR A 608 -31.27 -32.84 22.98
N VAL A 609 -30.11 -33.51 23.00
CA VAL A 609 -29.95 -34.84 22.39
C VAL A 609 -30.85 -35.91 23.04
N ILE A 610 -31.24 -35.71 24.30
CA ILE A 610 -32.14 -36.63 25.02
C ILE A 610 -33.53 -36.67 24.34
N ILE A 611 -33.94 -35.56 23.74
CA ILE A 611 -35.28 -35.38 23.16
C ILE A 611 -35.26 -35.29 21.63
N TYR A 612 -34.23 -34.70 21.03
CA TYR A 612 -34.02 -34.59 19.58
C TYR A 612 -32.90 -35.54 19.19
N ASN A 613 -33.29 -36.75 18.77
CA ASN A 613 -32.37 -37.80 18.34
C ASN A 613 -33.00 -38.66 17.24
N ASP A 614 -32.24 -39.62 16.74
CA ASP A 614 -32.63 -40.53 15.67
C ASP A 614 -33.75 -41.51 16.05
N LYS A 615 -34.08 -41.64 17.34
CA LYS A 615 -35.09 -42.57 17.87
C LYS A 615 -36.45 -41.93 18.12
N ILE A 616 -36.51 -40.60 18.25
CA ILE A 616 -37.74 -39.87 18.54
C ILE A 616 -38.06 -38.98 17.33
N PRO A 617 -39.21 -39.18 16.65
CA PRO A 617 -39.61 -38.32 15.55
C PRO A 617 -39.70 -36.84 15.99
N SER A 618 -39.20 -35.93 15.15
CA SER A 618 -39.05 -34.51 15.51
C SER A 618 -40.37 -33.87 15.94
N GLU A 619 -41.49 -34.24 15.34
CA GLU A 619 -42.81 -33.73 15.72
C GLU A 619 -43.24 -34.14 17.14
N VAL A 620 -42.78 -35.30 17.61
CA VAL A 620 -43.02 -35.76 18.99
C VAL A 620 -42.12 -34.99 19.95
N SER A 621 -40.86 -34.76 19.59
CA SER A 621 -39.91 -33.95 20.34
C SER A 621 -40.36 -32.50 20.48
N ASP A 622 -40.82 -31.89 19.38
CA ASP A 622 -41.39 -30.55 19.35
C ASP A 622 -42.58 -30.47 20.30
N ARG A 623 -43.55 -31.38 20.16
CA ARG A 623 -44.73 -31.40 21.03
C ARG A 623 -44.33 -31.56 22.50
N ALA A 624 -43.42 -32.47 22.82
CA ALA A 624 -42.96 -32.67 24.19
C ALA A 624 -42.27 -31.41 24.75
N MET A 625 -41.46 -30.71 23.96
CA MET A 625 -40.78 -29.49 24.39
C MET A 625 -41.72 -28.31 24.57
N PHE A 626 -42.56 -28.05 23.58
CA PHE A 626 -43.36 -26.82 23.51
C PHE A 626 -44.72 -26.93 24.19
N SER A 627 -45.12 -28.11 24.69
CA SER A 627 -46.39 -28.27 25.43
C SER A 627 -46.31 -27.87 26.91
N HIS A 628 -45.11 -27.67 27.46
CA HIS A 628 -44.98 -27.26 28.86
C HIS A 628 -45.33 -25.77 29.02
N PRO A 629 -46.15 -25.38 30.02
CA PRO A 629 -46.30 -23.99 30.40
C PRO A 629 -44.94 -23.35 30.66
N VAL A 630 -44.73 -22.11 30.18
CA VAL A 630 -43.44 -21.40 30.31
C VAL A 630 -42.95 -21.36 31.76
N SER A 631 -43.84 -21.16 32.72
CA SER A 631 -43.50 -21.19 34.16
C SER A 631 -42.87 -22.51 34.61
N ILE A 632 -43.35 -23.65 34.11
CA ILE A 632 -42.79 -24.98 34.41
C ILE A 632 -41.49 -25.20 33.63
N ALA A 633 -41.48 -24.84 32.34
CA ALA A 633 -40.32 -24.98 31.47
C ALA A 633 -39.09 -24.22 32.01
N ARG A 634 -39.31 -23.05 32.64
CA ARG A 634 -38.30 -22.27 33.36
C ARG A 634 -37.66 -23.06 34.48
N HIS A 635 -38.44 -23.62 35.40
CA HIS A 635 -37.92 -24.38 36.53
C HIS A 635 -37.13 -25.61 36.07
N LEU A 636 -37.67 -26.36 35.10
CA LEU A 636 -36.99 -27.52 34.53
C LEU A 636 -35.67 -27.13 33.84
N SER A 637 -35.68 -26.03 33.09
CA SER A 637 -34.51 -25.58 32.34
C SER A 637 -33.41 -25.01 33.22
N SER A 638 -33.77 -24.12 34.14
CA SER A 638 -32.83 -23.55 35.11
C SER A 638 -32.24 -24.65 35.97
N GLY A 639 -33.05 -25.58 36.51
CA GLY A 639 -32.54 -26.69 37.31
C GLY A 639 -31.50 -27.55 36.57
N ALA A 640 -31.81 -27.93 35.32
CA ALA A 640 -30.91 -28.74 34.50
C ALA A 640 -29.61 -27.99 34.15
N PHE A 641 -29.72 -26.76 33.61
CA PHE A 641 -28.54 -25.99 33.22
C PHE A 641 -27.69 -25.60 34.44
N HIS A 642 -28.29 -25.24 35.57
CA HIS A 642 -27.53 -24.92 36.78
C HIS A 642 -26.77 -26.13 37.32
N ALA A 643 -27.37 -27.32 37.28
CA ALA A 643 -26.70 -28.56 37.68
C ALA A 643 -25.50 -28.88 36.78
N MET A 644 -25.60 -28.64 35.47
CA MET A 644 -24.50 -28.83 34.51
C MET A 644 -23.43 -27.73 34.61
N THR A 645 -23.81 -26.51 35.05
CA THR A 645 -22.90 -25.38 35.25
C THR A 645 -22.06 -25.51 36.53
N ARG A 646 -22.64 -25.98 37.65
CA ARG A 646 -21.96 -26.05 38.97
C ARG A 646 -20.57 -26.73 38.95
N PRO A 647 -20.32 -27.81 38.20
CA PRO A 647 -19.01 -28.46 38.14
C PRO A 647 -17.94 -27.68 37.38
N GLN A 648 -18.28 -26.55 36.73
CA GLN A 648 -17.37 -25.80 35.85
C GLN A 648 -17.16 -24.34 36.29
N PRO A 649 -16.85 -24.04 37.56
CA PRO A 649 -16.79 -22.65 38.06
C PRO A 649 -15.72 -21.81 37.35
N GLU A 650 -14.54 -22.40 37.12
CA GLU A 650 -13.39 -21.72 36.51
C GLU A 650 -13.69 -21.14 35.11
N ARG A 651 -14.61 -21.75 34.35
CA ARG A 651 -15.04 -21.24 33.04
C ARG A 651 -15.67 -19.85 33.15
N TYR A 652 -16.46 -19.63 34.19
CA TYR A 652 -17.19 -18.38 34.42
C TYR A 652 -16.33 -17.38 35.20
N GLU A 653 -15.55 -17.86 36.16
CA GLU A 653 -14.58 -17.03 36.89
C GLU A 653 -13.50 -16.46 35.97
N ALA A 654 -13.01 -17.24 34.99
CA ALA A 654 -12.05 -16.74 33.99
C ALA A 654 -12.64 -15.59 33.16
N LEU A 655 -13.93 -15.64 32.84
CA LEU A 655 -14.63 -14.55 32.15
C LEU A 655 -14.79 -13.32 33.05
N GLU A 656 -15.15 -13.50 34.33
CA GLU A 656 -15.21 -12.39 35.28
C GLU A 656 -13.85 -11.73 35.50
N ARG A 657 -12.77 -12.51 35.59
CA ARG A 657 -11.39 -12.00 35.66
C ARG A 657 -10.97 -11.24 34.41
N ALA A 658 -11.56 -11.57 33.26
CA ALA A 658 -11.40 -10.82 32.01
C ALA A 658 -12.32 -9.57 31.93
N GLY A 659 -13.13 -9.31 32.96
CA GLY A 659 -14.02 -8.13 33.05
C GLY A 659 -15.44 -8.35 32.56
N PHE A 660 -15.82 -9.58 32.17
CA PHE A 660 -17.16 -9.90 31.71
C PHE A 660 -18.14 -10.02 32.88
N LYS A 661 -19.32 -9.39 32.79
CA LYS A 661 -20.39 -9.47 33.79
C LYS A 661 -21.21 -10.74 33.56
N VAL A 662 -20.74 -11.85 34.12
CA VAL A 662 -21.34 -13.17 33.89
C VAL A 662 -22.47 -13.44 34.86
N ASP A 663 -23.58 -14.00 34.37
CA ASP A 663 -24.52 -14.75 35.21
C ASP A 663 -24.40 -16.23 34.83
N PRO A 664 -23.83 -17.10 35.69
CA PRO A 664 -23.72 -18.54 35.41
C PRO A 664 -25.04 -19.28 35.68
N PHE A 665 -25.97 -18.67 36.41
CA PHE A 665 -27.21 -19.31 36.90
C PHE A 665 -28.47 -18.55 36.44
N GLY A 666 -28.44 -18.01 35.22
CA GLY A 666 -29.59 -17.37 34.61
C GLY A 666 -30.67 -18.35 34.15
N ASP A 667 -31.78 -17.79 33.67
CA ASP A 667 -32.96 -18.51 33.21
C ASP A 667 -33.14 -18.30 31.70
N ILE A 668 -32.88 -19.34 30.91
CA ILE A 668 -32.96 -19.23 29.45
C ILE A 668 -34.40 -18.99 28.96
N GLN A 669 -35.39 -19.52 29.68
CA GLN A 669 -36.79 -19.40 29.27
C GLN A 669 -37.32 -17.99 29.58
N ASP A 670 -36.82 -17.34 30.64
CA ASP A 670 -37.00 -15.91 30.87
C ASP A 670 -36.39 -15.08 29.75
N ALA A 671 -35.11 -15.35 29.45
CA ALA A 671 -34.33 -14.58 28.50
C ALA A 671 -34.95 -14.63 27.11
N VAL A 672 -35.38 -15.82 26.66
CA VAL A 672 -35.94 -16.02 25.33
C VAL A 672 -37.40 -15.58 25.24
N ASN A 673 -38.27 -15.96 26.19
CA ASN A 673 -39.71 -15.77 26.01
C ASN A 673 -40.28 -14.49 26.66
N ILE A 674 -39.58 -13.91 27.64
CA ILE A 674 -40.06 -12.73 28.36
C ILE A 674 -39.24 -11.50 27.98
N ARG A 675 -37.91 -11.60 28.13
CA ARG A 675 -37.01 -10.48 27.89
C ARG A 675 -36.62 -10.29 26.43
N LEU A 676 -36.86 -11.32 25.59
CA LEU A 676 -36.44 -11.38 24.19
C LEU A 676 -34.94 -11.04 24.00
N GLY A 677 -34.09 -11.43 24.97
CA GLY A 677 -32.68 -11.08 25.02
C GLY A 677 -32.06 -11.27 26.41
N GLY A 678 -30.84 -10.75 26.61
CA GLY A 678 -30.14 -10.81 27.91
C GLY A 678 -29.41 -12.13 28.21
N HIS A 679 -29.18 -12.94 27.18
CA HIS A 679 -28.37 -14.15 27.25
C HIS A 679 -27.29 -14.14 26.15
N TYR A 680 -26.23 -14.92 26.35
CA TYR A 680 -25.14 -15.10 25.42
C TYR A 680 -24.86 -16.60 25.25
N ILE A 681 -25.08 -17.11 24.03
CA ILE A 681 -24.76 -18.50 23.69
C ILE A 681 -23.28 -18.59 23.36
N ASN A 682 -22.53 -19.24 24.24
CA ASN A 682 -21.10 -19.40 24.06
C ASN A 682 -20.81 -20.61 23.16
N VAL A 683 -20.34 -20.34 21.93
CA VAL A 683 -19.90 -21.35 20.95
C VAL A 683 -18.39 -21.60 20.96
N GLY A 684 -17.68 -21.12 22.00
CA GLY A 684 -16.24 -21.34 22.20
C GLY A 684 -15.44 -20.05 22.41
N THR A 685 -15.99 -18.88 22.07
CA THR A 685 -15.31 -17.57 22.19
C THR A 685 -15.00 -17.22 23.65
N SER A 686 -15.86 -17.59 24.60
CA SER A 686 -15.63 -17.32 26.03
C SER A 686 -14.30 -17.88 26.55
N ALA A 687 -13.88 -19.04 26.05
CA ALA A 687 -12.62 -19.65 26.45
C ALA A 687 -11.41 -18.83 25.98
N LYS A 688 -11.52 -18.13 24.85
CA LYS A 688 -10.47 -17.24 24.36
C LYS A 688 -10.42 -15.94 25.17
N ILE A 689 -11.58 -15.37 25.50
CA ILE A 689 -11.71 -14.18 26.37
C ILE A 689 -11.09 -14.46 27.74
N GLY A 690 -11.45 -15.58 28.38
CA GLY A 690 -10.89 -15.96 29.68
C GLY A 690 -9.37 -16.18 29.68
N LYS A 691 -8.78 -16.48 28.51
CA LYS A 691 -7.33 -16.63 28.31
C LYS A 691 -6.64 -15.35 27.82
N LYS A 692 -7.38 -14.24 27.63
CA LYS A 692 -6.89 -12.99 27.02
C LYS A 692 -6.26 -13.20 25.63
N LEU A 693 -6.85 -14.09 24.84
CA LEU A 693 -6.44 -14.36 23.46
C LEU A 693 -7.20 -13.51 22.44
N VAL A 694 -8.22 -12.76 22.89
CA VAL A 694 -9.03 -11.80 22.14
C VAL A 694 -9.36 -10.66 23.07
#